data_AF-A0A346N0B5-F1
#
_entry.id   AF-A0A346N0B5-F1
#
_cell.length_a   1.000
_cell.length_b   1.000
_cell.length_c   1.000
_cell.angle_alpha   90.00
_cell.angle_beta   90.00
_cell.angle_gamma   90.00
#
_symmetry.space_group_name_H-M   'P 1'
#
loop_
_entity.id
_entity.type
_entity.pdbx_description
1 polymer ?
#
loop_
_entity_poly.entity_id
_entity_poly.type
_entity_poly.pdbx_seq_one_letter_code
_entity_poly.pdbx_strand_id
1 'polypeptide(L)'
;MAGGDGLARRCRFQRCGDRYPRKLRATVSGSRRAGAPRGLAAREHRHHRGLPRYRYPLLLPDTRRAGRGCRAAFQHRRTALRRVRTGRALSHALLPAAARVRMSLRLADAPCAMPGYAYGLRHPGLLVSVSMPAGESLQALRSLPAWLVQILGLPVEQAGGLLEENLEAGDILLQGMLALQRAAGLPLQEPGRVVAARVGHWLAVLPLLQRGEAAAAAAFGWLLRACNATLAGEDLQPLQAELPGVLGALAALLSSGSNAAHFMRTAQALGIPCRQRAGGVIQFGEGARARWLVSSFTDQTSHIAARLARHKAQASAMLAEAGIPVPRQVTVATAEAAVQAAAALGYPVVIKPEDTEGGIAVAPGLGTPEEVRAAFETASRYSRSILLESHVEGRDYRLNVFQGELVWAIERQPASVTGDGRAPVRELLQRLNADPRRGAGKGARLRRVELDEEALSLLRKAGLGPDDVPAEGRVLRLRRVANIGAGAVPVPVFDQVHPDNARLAIRAAEALGLDLAGVDLLIPDIARSWHEGGAAVCEVNGQPTLGQITSAHLYPLILGRLVRGNGRIPTALVIGAGEGSGLLAGIAARLGAAGLRVGCVGRQGVTAAGERIAAGPVGSFAGGRMLVAHRGVDAALVAVDDAGLLDTGLPFARYDLLVLAGAEIAAAEGQAATPETLLREVLRLVHPACDGEVLALAGAAQGLPPPASASSPWLAEVPDESELAARAAAALLAADHRPSAR
;
A
#
# COMPACT_ATOMS: atom_id res chain seq x y z
N MET A 1 -31.87 -46.56 -13.10
CA MET A 1 -30.90 -47.50 -12.49
C MET A 1 -29.74 -47.58 -13.46
N ALA A 2 -28.71 -46.75 -13.24
CA ALA A 2 -27.36 -47.14 -12.78
C ALA A 2 -26.64 -48.02 -13.80
N GLY A 3 -25.47 -47.72 -14.36
CA GLY A 3 -24.42 -46.73 -14.14
C GLY A 3 -23.22 -47.31 -14.91
N GLY A 4 -22.59 -46.58 -15.84
CA GLY A 4 -21.35 -45.85 -15.56
C GLY A 4 -20.16 -46.56 -16.22
N ASP A 5 -19.80 -46.14 -17.44
CA ASP A 5 -18.57 -46.53 -18.14
C ASP A 5 -17.67 -45.31 -18.33
N GLY A 6 -16.43 -45.41 -17.88
CA GLY A 6 -15.42 -44.37 -18.06
C GLY A 6 -14.02 -44.94 -17.92
N LEU A 7 -13.35 -45.20 -19.04
CA LEU A 7 -11.89 -45.22 -19.12
C LEU A 7 -11.38 -45.00 -20.56
N ALA A 8 -10.70 -43.87 -20.71
CA ALA A 8 -9.53 -43.59 -21.54
C ALA A 8 -9.42 -44.19 -22.95
N ARG A 9 -9.50 -43.31 -23.97
CA ARG A 9 -8.74 -43.48 -25.21
C ARG A 9 -8.08 -42.18 -25.70
N ARG A 10 -6.84 -42.38 -26.13
CA ARG A 10 -5.85 -41.44 -26.67
C ARG A 10 -6.33 -40.80 -27.98
N CYS A 11 -6.00 -39.53 -28.21
CA CYS A 11 -5.90 -38.95 -29.55
C CYS A 11 -4.55 -38.25 -29.75
N ARG A 12 -3.83 -38.71 -30.78
CA ARG A 12 -2.63 -38.10 -31.37
C ARG A 12 -3.07 -37.08 -32.42
N PHE A 13 -2.41 -35.92 -32.50
CA PHE A 13 -2.29 -35.11 -33.73
C PHE A 13 -0.90 -34.42 -33.67
N GLN A 14 0.13 -34.99 -34.31
CA GLN A 14 0.61 -34.76 -35.68
C GLN A 14 1.28 -33.39 -35.92
N ARG A 15 2.61 -33.46 -36.09
CA ARG A 15 3.49 -32.38 -36.59
C ARG A 15 3.20 -32.13 -38.07
N CYS A 16 3.15 -30.87 -38.47
CA CYS A 16 3.40 -30.45 -39.86
C CYS A 16 4.39 -29.27 -39.82
N GLY A 17 5.50 -29.44 -40.55
CA GLY A 17 6.54 -28.44 -40.73
C GLY A 17 6.45 -27.74 -42.08
N ASP A 18 7.17 -26.62 -42.13
CA ASP A 18 7.79 -25.92 -43.25
C ASP A 18 6.95 -25.37 -44.40
N ARG A 19 7.06 -24.04 -44.57
CA ARG A 19 7.37 -23.41 -45.87
C ARG A 19 7.80 -21.94 -45.73
N TYR A 20 8.87 -21.62 -46.49
CA TYR A 20 9.39 -20.30 -46.96
C TYR A 20 10.62 -19.67 -46.27
N PRO A 21 11.54 -19.03 -47.05
CA PRO A 21 12.94 -19.45 -47.10
C PRO A 21 13.96 -18.35 -46.76
N ARG A 22 15.22 -18.79 -46.57
CA ARG A 22 16.44 -17.99 -46.41
C ARG A 22 16.90 -17.29 -47.70
N LYS A 23 17.45 -16.08 -47.54
CA LYS A 23 18.67 -15.46 -48.18
C LYS A 23 18.55 -13.93 -47.96
N LEU A 24 19.54 -13.14 -47.55
CA LEU A 24 20.98 -13.10 -47.82
C LEU A 24 21.78 -12.49 -46.65
N ARG A 25 23.03 -12.96 -46.50
CA ARG A 25 24.15 -12.26 -45.84
C ARG A 25 24.86 -11.35 -46.86
N ALA A 26 25.30 -10.18 -46.43
CA ALA A 26 26.41 -9.41 -47.01
C ALA A 26 26.94 -8.44 -45.92
N THR A 27 28.03 -8.80 -45.24
CA THR A 27 29.40 -8.26 -45.39
C THR A 27 29.61 -6.87 -44.80
N VAL A 28 30.43 -6.86 -43.74
CA VAL A 28 31.03 -5.70 -43.08
C VAL A 28 32.32 -5.32 -43.80
N SER A 29 32.42 -4.05 -44.20
CA SER A 29 33.66 -3.29 -44.46
C SER A 29 33.25 -1.83 -44.26
N GLY A 30 33.82 -1.00 -43.39
CA GLY A 30 35.24 -0.72 -43.20
C GLY A 30 35.44 0.77 -43.53
N SER A 31 36.13 1.49 -42.64
CA SER A 31 36.74 2.82 -42.82
C SER A 31 35.95 4.12 -42.45
N ARG A 32 36.33 4.65 -41.28
CA ARG A 32 36.98 5.96 -41.01
C ARG A 32 36.42 7.27 -41.60
N ARG A 33 36.13 8.16 -40.63
CA ARG A 33 36.56 9.57 -40.45
C ARG A 33 36.03 10.69 -41.37
N ALA A 34 35.49 11.69 -40.64
CA ALA A 34 35.76 13.14 -40.72
C ALA A 34 34.98 13.99 -41.73
N GLY A 35 34.52 15.16 -41.24
CA GLY A 35 34.21 16.32 -42.07
C GLY A 35 32.85 16.96 -41.80
N ALA A 36 32.78 17.89 -40.85
CA ALA A 36 31.86 19.03 -40.96
C ALA A 36 32.45 20.00 -42.03
N PRO A 37 31.67 20.86 -42.73
CA PRO A 37 31.08 22.04 -42.08
C PRO A 37 29.76 22.61 -42.68
N ARG A 38 29.09 23.37 -41.80
CA ARG A 38 28.36 24.65 -41.98
C ARG A 38 27.80 25.05 -43.38
N GLY A 39 26.47 25.16 -43.42
CA GLY A 39 25.76 26.45 -43.54
C GLY A 39 25.43 26.97 -44.93
N LEU A 40 24.13 27.12 -45.24
CA LEU A 40 23.57 28.27 -45.94
C LEU A 40 22.03 28.23 -45.91
N ALA A 41 21.46 29.42 -45.74
CA ALA A 41 20.05 29.71 -45.56
C ALA A 41 19.28 29.67 -46.89
N ALA A 42 17.99 29.32 -46.83
CA ALA A 42 17.02 29.69 -47.87
C ALA A 42 15.66 29.96 -47.22
N ARG A 43 15.09 31.09 -47.64
CA ARG A 43 13.82 31.68 -47.19
C ARG A 43 12.60 30.92 -47.71
N GLU A 44 11.57 31.04 -46.89
CA GLU A 44 10.13 30.79 -47.02
C GLU A 44 9.51 30.59 -48.43
N HIS A 45 8.66 29.57 -48.53
CA HIS A 45 7.37 29.65 -49.21
C HIS A 45 6.29 28.94 -48.38
N ARG A 46 5.19 29.65 -48.10
CA ARG A 46 3.99 29.16 -47.39
C ARG A 46 3.11 28.34 -48.33
N HIS A 47 2.63 27.18 -47.87
CA HIS A 47 1.22 26.79 -47.78
C HIS A 47 1.10 25.29 -47.46
N HIS A 48 0.57 24.94 -46.29
CA HIS A 48 -0.56 24.03 -46.10
C HIS A 48 -0.76 23.68 -44.61
N ARG A 49 -2.03 23.74 -44.20
CA ARG A 49 -2.58 23.34 -42.90
C ARG A 49 -2.41 21.82 -42.69
N GLY A 50 -2.00 21.41 -41.49
CA GLY A 50 -1.98 19.99 -41.10
C GLY A 50 -1.59 19.79 -39.62
N LEU A 51 -2.57 19.33 -38.82
CA LEU A 51 -2.50 18.58 -37.56
C LEU A 51 -1.70 19.18 -36.36
N PRO A 52 -2.27 19.22 -35.14
CA PRO A 52 -1.50 19.56 -33.95
C PRO A 52 -0.53 18.42 -33.61
N ARG A 53 0.77 18.69 -33.80
CA ARG A 53 1.85 17.87 -33.23
C ARG A 53 1.79 17.98 -31.70
N TYR A 54 1.41 16.90 -31.02
CA TYR A 54 1.65 16.75 -29.58
C TYR A 54 3.16 16.73 -29.32
N ARG A 55 3.72 17.88 -28.93
CA ARG A 55 5.05 17.96 -28.30
C ARG A 55 4.87 17.70 -26.81
N TYR A 56 5.38 16.58 -26.32
CA TYR A 56 5.71 16.44 -24.90
C TYR A 56 6.76 17.51 -24.54
N PRO A 57 6.55 18.36 -23.53
CA PRO A 57 7.65 19.10 -22.94
C PRO A 57 8.50 18.11 -22.14
N LEU A 58 9.58 17.63 -22.74
CA LEU A 58 10.75 17.16 -22.01
C LEU A 58 11.31 18.38 -21.26
N LEU A 59 10.90 18.55 -20.00
CA LEU A 59 11.51 19.49 -19.07
C LEU A 59 12.93 19.00 -18.74
N LEU A 60 13.88 19.33 -19.62
CA LEU A 60 15.27 19.47 -19.24
C LEU A 60 15.45 20.90 -18.70
N PRO A 61 16.02 21.11 -17.50
CA PRO A 61 16.19 22.45 -16.96
C PRO A 61 17.18 23.25 -17.81
N ASP A 62 16.74 24.40 -18.32
CA ASP A 62 17.54 25.38 -19.05
C ASP A 62 18.51 26.09 -18.08
N THR A 63 19.78 25.68 -18.12
CA THR A 63 20.86 26.15 -17.25
C THR A 63 21.41 27.50 -17.73
N ARG A 64 20.66 28.59 -17.67
CA ARG A 64 21.25 29.94 -17.92
C ARG A 64 20.53 31.18 -17.37
N ARG A 65 19.45 31.05 -16.59
CA ARG A 65 18.79 32.22 -15.93
C ARG A 65 18.51 32.11 -14.43
N ALA A 66 19.12 31.17 -13.71
CA ALA A 66 19.00 31.03 -12.24
C ALA A 66 20.20 31.64 -11.47
N GLY A 67 20.76 32.74 -11.98
CA GLY A 67 22.11 33.21 -11.60
C GLY A 67 22.24 34.09 -10.35
N ARG A 68 21.17 34.47 -9.62
CA ARG A 68 21.31 35.36 -8.44
C ARG A 68 20.46 35.01 -7.21
N GLY A 69 19.45 34.14 -7.32
CA GLY A 69 18.67 33.65 -6.16
C GLY A 69 19.14 32.32 -5.56
N CYS A 70 20.02 31.59 -6.25
CA CYS A 70 20.43 30.23 -5.85
C CYS A 70 21.67 30.15 -4.95
N ARG A 71 22.36 31.26 -4.62
CA ARG A 71 23.55 31.19 -3.74
C ARG A 71 23.21 31.09 -2.24
N ALA A 72 22.12 31.69 -1.78
CA ALA A 72 21.70 31.62 -0.38
C ALA A 72 21.10 30.25 0.02
N ALA A 73 20.30 29.64 -0.87
CA ALA A 73 19.69 28.32 -0.64
C ALA A 73 20.70 27.15 -0.73
N PHE A 74 21.77 27.30 -1.50
CA PHE A 74 22.83 26.28 -1.60
C PHE A 74 23.84 26.35 -0.44
N GLN A 75 24.04 27.51 0.16
CA GLN A 75 24.86 27.65 1.37
C GLN A 75 24.16 27.06 2.61
N HIS A 76 22.84 27.25 2.78
CA HIS A 76 22.09 26.64 3.89
C HIS A 76 21.93 25.11 3.77
N ARG A 77 21.80 24.55 2.54
CA ARG A 77 21.82 23.09 2.34
C ARG A 77 23.20 22.47 2.58
N ARG A 78 24.29 23.20 2.32
CA ARG A 78 25.66 22.72 2.61
C ARG A 78 26.00 22.72 4.10
N THR A 79 25.44 23.60 4.93
CA THR A 79 25.60 23.57 6.39
C THR A 79 24.71 22.52 7.07
N ALA A 80 23.49 22.29 6.58
CA ALA A 80 22.61 21.23 7.08
C ALA A 80 23.13 19.82 6.73
N LEU A 81 23.65 19.61 5.51
CA LEU A 81 24.23 18.33 5.09
C LEU A 81 25.69 18.12 5.56
N ARG A 82 26.41 19.16 5.99
CA ARG A 82 27.72 18.98 6.64
C ARG A 82 27.60 18.53 8.10
N ARG A 83 26.53 18.90 8.82
CA ARG A 83 26.28 18.39 10.18
C ARG A 83 25.72 16.96 10.22
N VAL A 84 25.14 16.50 9.11
CA VAL A 84 24.73 15.09 8.90
C VAL A 84 25.91 14.22 8.40
N ARG A 85 27.03 14.83 7.97
CA ARG A 85 28.23 14.13 7.47
C ARG A 85 29.38 14.02 8.46
N THR A 86 29.32 14.69 9.60
CA THR A 86 30.24 14.39 10.71
C THR A 86 29.69 13.17 11.41
N GLY A 87 30.21 11.99 11.02
CA GLY A 87 29.91 10.71 11.65
C GLY A 87 30.21 10.73 13.14
N ARG A 88 29.28 11.25 13.93
CA ARG A 88 28.98 10.63 15.21
C ARG A 88 28.12 9.42 14.88
N ALA A 89 28.81 8.33 14.56
CA ALA A 89 28.26 7.02 14.77
C ALA A 89 27.62 7.02 16.16
N LEU A 90 26.38 6.56 16.27
CA LEU A 90 25.81 6.18 17.55
C LEU A 90 26.50 4.87 17.96
N SER A 91 27.82 4.92 18.20
CA SER A 91 28.38 4.03 19.20
C SER A 91 27.58 4.28 20.46
N HIS A 92 27.22 3.23 21.19
CA HIS A 92 26.70 3.24 22.56
C HIS A 92 27.71 3.91 23.55
N ALA A 93 28.32 5.03 23.16
CA ALA A 93 29.18 5.86 23.98
C ALA A 93 28.32 6.49 25.07
N LEU A 94 28.39 5.82 26.23
CA LEU A 94 28.31 6.38 27.58
C LEU A 94 27.32 7.55 27.71
N LEU A 95 26.07 7.17 28.04
CA LEU A 95 25.02 8.06 28.53
C LEU A 95 25.61 9.02 29.60
N PRO A 96 25.38 10.34 29.49
CA PRO A 96 25.96 11.33 30.41
C PRO A 96 25.48 11.16 31.85
N ALA A 97 26.36 11.45 32.81
CA ALA A 97 26.09 11.35 34.24
C ALA A 97 25.03 12.37 34.71
N ALA A 98 24.22 11.94 35.68
CA ALA A 98 23.00 12.58 36.16
C ALA A 98 23.17 14.07 36.50
N ALA A 99 22.38 14.92 35.83
CA ALA A 99 22.16 16.32 36.20
C ALA A 99 20.79 16.48 36.88
N ARG A 100 20.71 17.40 37.85
CA ARG A 100 19.55 17.67 38.73
C ARG A 100 18.20 17.70 37.97
N VAL A 101 17.23 16.94 38.51
CA VAL A 101 15.96 16.57 37.89
C VAL A 101 14.95 17.74 37.87
N ARG A 102 14.50 18.12 36.66
CA ARG A 102 13.18 18.75 36.44
C ARG A 102 12.15 17.63 36.25
N MET A 103 10.95 17.75 36.84
CA MET A 103 9.85 16.77 36.76
C MET A 103 9.16 16.71 35.37
N SER A 104 9.92 16.60 34.28
CA SER A 104 9.36 16.65 32.92
C SER A 104 10.00 15.62 32.01
N LEU A 105 9.19 14.86 31.30
CA LEU A 105 9.61 13.98 30.21
C LEU A 105 10.04 14.83 29.01
N ARG A 106 11.23 14.55 28.47
CA ARG A 106 11.77 15.26 27.31
C ARG A 106 12.54 14.33 26.40
N LEU A 107 12.62 14.70 25.13
CA LEU A 107 13.63 14.11 24.24
C LEU A 107 15.01 14.55 24.73
N ALA A 108 15.86 13.57 25.07
CA ALA A 108 17.24 13.82 25.48
C ALA A 108 18.10 14.23 24.29
N ASP A 109 17.81 13.63 23.13
CA ASP A 109 18.51 13.84 21.86
C ASP A 109 17.50 14.03 20.72
N ALA A 110 17.98 14.56 19.59
CA ALA A 110 17.17 14.62 18.38
C ALA A 110 16.80 13.19 17.92
N PRO A 111 15.53 12.91 17.60
CA PRO A 111 15.13 11.62 17.06
C PRO A 111 15.94 11.25 15.83
N CYS A 112 16.41 10.01 15.77
CA CYS A 112 17.25 9.51 14.69
C CYS A 112 16.50 8.46 13.88
N ALA A 113 16.52 8.59 12.55
CA ALA A 113 15.88 7.61 11.67
C ALA A 113 16.72 6.33 11.61
N MET A 114 16.07 5.19 11.77
CA MET A 114 16.62 3.87 11.48
C MET A 114 15.94 3.36 10.20
N PRO A 115 16.62 3.46 9.03
CA PRO A 115 16.02 3.17 7.74
C PRO A 115 15.53 1.73 7.57
N GLY A 116 16.14 0.80 8.30
CA GLY A 116 15.84 -0.63 8.32
C GLY A 116 15.10 -1.09 9.57
N TYR A 117 14.93 -2.40 9.67
CA TYR A 117 14.21 -3.06 10.75
C TYR A 117 15.16 -3.39 11.90
N ALA A 118 14.69 -3.36 13.14
CA ALA A 118 15.56 -3.66 14.27
C ALA A 118 14.76 -4.21 15.44
N TYR A 119 15.46 -4.96 16.31
CA TYR A 119 14.92 -5.47 17.57
C TYR A 119 13.65 -6.31 17.40
N GLY A 120 13.49 -6.96 16.24
CA GLY A 120 12.35 -7.83 15.92
C GLY A 120 11.09 -7.11 15.45
N LEU A 121 11.10 -5.77 15.34
CA LEU A 121 9.98 -5.02 14.79
C LEU A 121 9.82 -5.25 13.28
N ARG A 122 8.57 -5.23 12.83
CA ARG A 122 8.13 -5.43 11.44
C ARG A 122 8.07 -4.14 10.63
N HIS A 123 8.49 -3.03 11.21
CA HIS A 123 8.58 -1.71 10.56
C HIS A 123 9.93 -1.05 10.78
N PRO A 124 10.37 -0.17 9.86
CA PRO A 124 11.46 0.74 10.13
C PRO A 124 11.19 1.59 11.38
N GLY A 125 12.26 2.05 12.02
CA GLY A 125 12.20 2.63 13.36
C GLY A 125 12.65 4.10 13.44
N LEU A 126 12.04 4.86 14.33
CA LEU A 126 12.53 6.16 14.77
C LEU A 126 13.09 5.97 16.17
N LEU A 127 14.41 6.11 16.30
CA LEU A 127 15.09 6.02 17.57
C LEU A 127 14.84 7.30 18.36
N VAL A 128 14.29 7.16 19.56
CA VAL A 128 14.02 8.26 20.49
C VAL A 128 14.71 8.00 21.81
N SER A 129 15.43 9.02 22.29
CA SER A 129 16.05 9.04 23.60
C SER A 129 15.18 9.91 24.50
N VAL A 130 14.66 9.34 25.58
CA VAL A 130 13.70 9.99 26.49
C VAL A 130 14.33 10.11 27.87
N SER A 131 14.45 11.33 28.38
CA SER A 131 14.81 11.62 29.76
C SER A 131 13.56 11.65 30.62
N MET A 132 13.62 10.99 31.78
CA MET A 132 12.52 10.88 32.74
C MET A 132 12.97 11.24 34.15
N PRO A 133 12.10 11.81 34.98
CA PRO A 133 12.39 11.98 36.40
C PRO A 133 12.51 10.62 37.11
N ALA A 134 13.44 10.52 38.08
CA ALA A 134 13.58 9.34 38.93
C ALA A 134 12.68 9.45 40.17
N GLY A 135 11.92 8.39 40.51
CA GLY A 135 11.08 8.32 41.72
C GLY A 135 9.56 8.47 41.50
N GLU A 136 8.79 8.18 42.56
CA GLU A 136 7.41 7.62 42.61
C GLU A 136 6.22 8.30 41.89
N SER A 137 6.30 9.46 41.22
CA SER A 137 5.08 10.12 40.72
C SER A 137 4.84 9.98 39.20
N LEU A 138 4.93 8.76 38.66
CA LEU A 138 4.41 8.45 37.31
C LEU A 138 2.98 7.87 37.35
N GLN A 139 2.45 7.59 38.55
CA GLN A 139 1.09 7.06 38.72
C GLN A 139 0.02 7.97 38.11
N ALA A 140 0.21 9.29 38.13
CA ALA A 140 -0.74 10.23 37.52
C ALA A 140 -0.94 9.99 36.01
N LEU A 141 0.06 9.42 35.31
CA LEU A 141 -0.06 9.06 33.89
C LEU A 141 -1.09 7.96 33.64
N ARG A 142 -1.51 7.18 34.64
CA ARG A 142 -2.52 6.13 34.48
C ARG A 142 -3.88 6.64 34.04
N SER A 143 -4.16 7.94 34.19
CA SER A 143 -5.38 8.57 33.68
C SER A 143 -5.32 8.93 32.18
N LEU A 144 -4.11 9.08 31.62
CA LEU A 144 -3.88 9.52 30.25
C LEU A 144 -4.42 8.54 29.18
N PRO A 145 -4.25 7.20 29.32
CA PRO A 145 -4.78 6.26 28.34
C PRO A 145 -6.28 6.38 28.10
N ALA A 146 -7.08 6.52 29.16
CA ALA A 146 -8.53 6.68 29.03
C ALA A 146 -8.89 7.96 28.26
N TRP A 147 -8.20 9.07 28.55
CA TRP A 147 -8.36 10.33 27.82
C TRP A 147 -7.97 10.19 26.35
N LEU A 148 -6.84 9.54 26.04
CA LEU A 148 -6.41 9.29 24.66
C LEU A 148 -7.45 8.47 23.87
N VAL A 149 -7.99 7.39 24.46
CA VAL A 149 -9.01 6.57 23.82
C VAL A 149 -10.26 7.39 23.50
N GLN A 150 -10.70 8.23 24.44
CA GLN A 150 -11.85 9.11 24.27
C GLN A 150 -11.67 10.11 23.13
N ILE A 151 -10.56 10.87 23.11
CA ILE A 151 -10.36 11.93 22.11
C ILE A 151 -10.05 11.38 20.71
N LEU A 152 -9.44 10.20 20.62
CA LEU A 152 -9.12 9.57 19.34
C LEU A 152 -10.34 8.85 18.73
N GLY A 153 -11.37 8.57 19.52
CA GLY A 153 -12.58 7.88 19.07
C GLY A 153 -12.28 6.49 18.50
N LEU A 154 -11.24 5.82 19.01
CA LEU A 154 -10.83 4.50 18.53
C LEU A 154 -11.78 3.42 19.07
N PRO A 155 -12.13 2.40 18.25
CA PRO A 155 -12.79 1.19 18.75
C PRO A 155 -11.94 0.51 19.84
N VAL A 156 -12.59 -0.14 20.81
CA VAL A 156 -11.92 -0.85 21.92
C VAL A 156 -10.82 -1.80 21.43
N GLU A 157 -11.09 -2.53 20.34
CA GLU A 157 -10.11 -3.45 19.71
C GLU A 157 -8.82 -2.75 19.26
N GLN A 158 -8.91 -1.49 18.79
CA GLN A 158 -7.75 -0.71 18.35
C GLN A 158 -7.07 0.02 19.51
N ALA A 159 -7.80 0.23 20.60
CA ALA A 159 -7.34 0.84 21.83
C ALA A 159 -6.79 -0.16 22.86
N GLY A 160 -6.93 -1.48 22.65
CA GLY A 160 -6.69 -2.51 23.67
C GLY A 160 -5.39 -2.37 24.45
N GLY A 161 -4.26 -2.07 23.79
CA GLY A 161 -2.97 -1.89 24.45
C GLY A 161 -2.88 -0.65 25.37
N LEU A 162 -3.75 0.35 25.20
CA LEU A 162 -3.90 1.47 26.13
C LEU A 162 -4.82 1.14 27.32
N LEU A 163 -5.60 0.07 27.25
CA LEU A 163 -6.59 -0.30 28.26
C LEU A 163 -6.09 -1.37 29.24
N GLU A 164 -4.80 -1.76 29.16
CA GLU A 164 -4.21 -2.71 30.09
C GLU A 164 -4.07 -2.11 31.50
N GLU A 165 -4.39 -2.89 32.53
CA GLU A 165 -4.58 -2.39 33.91
C GLU A 165 -3.27 -1.95 34.61
N ASN A 166 -2.09 -2.22 34.02
CA ASN A 166 -0.77 -1.98 34.65
C ASN A 166 0.28 -1.42 33.68
N LEU A 167 -0.06 -0.41 32.88
CA LEU A 167 0.91 0.23 31.99
C LEU A 167 1.93 1.07 32.78
N GLU A 168 3.21 0.84 32.53
CA GLU A 168 4.26 1.77 32.96
C GLU A 168 4.29 3.00 32.04
N ALA A 169 5.00 4.07 32.45
CA ALA A 169 5.10 5.28 31.64
C ALA A 169 5.66 5.01 30.22
N GLY A 170 6.49 3.99 30.07
CA GLY A 170 7.04 3.56 28.77
C GLY A 170 5.96 2.97 27.89
N ASP A 171 5.16 2.08 28.45
CA ASP A 171 4.08 1.45 27.71
C ASP A 171 3.02 2.48 27.31
N ILE A 172 2.69 3.45 28.19
CA ILE A 172 1.78 4.55 27.86
C ILE A 172 2.29 5.36 26.65
N LEU A 173 3.58 5.68 26.60
CA LEU A 173 4.17 6.41 25.46
C LEU A 173 4.16 5.58 24.17
N LEU A 174 4.52 4.29 24.25
CA LEU A 174 4.62 3.42 23.09
C LEU A 174 3.24 3.07 22.52
N GLN A 175 2.28 2.76 23.40
CA GLN A 175 0.89 2.48 23.04
C GLN A 175 0.16 3.75 22.61
N GLY A 176 0.43 4.89 23.25
CA GLY A 176 -0.11 6.20 22.85
C GLY A 176 0.34 6.60 21.45
N MET A 177 1.62 6.37 21.11
CA MET A 177 2.14 6.58 19.77
C MET A 177 1.44 5.69 18.73
N LEU A 178 1.27 4.40 19.04
CA LEU A 178 0.55 3.47 18.17
C LEU A 178 -0.91 3.90 17.97
N ALA A 179 -1.59 4.34 19.04
CA ALA A 179 -2.97 4.82 18.98
C ALA A 179 -3.10 6.06 18.09
N LEU A 180 -2.20 7.04 18.19
CA LEU A 180 -2.16 8.21 17.30
C LEU A 180 -2.00 7.79 15.83
N GLN A 181 -1.09 6.84 15.56
CA GLN A 181 -0.87 6.32 14.20
C GLN A 181 -2.10 5.58 13.66
N ARG A 182 -2.77 4.77 14.48
CA ARG A 182 -4.00 4.05 14.12
C ARG A 182 -5.17 5.01 13.87
N ALA A 183 -5.32 6.04 14.71
CA ALA A 183 -6.34 7.07 14.55
C ALA A 183 -6.15 7.88 13.26
N ALA A 184 -4.89 8.07 12.85
CA ALA A 184 -4.55 8.65 11.55
C ALA A 184 -4.74 7.69 10.36
N GLY A 185 -5.20 6.45 10.60
CA GLY A 185 -5.46 5.43 9.58
C GLY A 185 -4.24 4.63 9.13
N LEU A 186 -3.07 4.83 9.77
CA LEU A 186 -1.83 4.14 9.39
C LEU A 186 -1.94 2.64 9.66
N PRO A 187 -1.48 1.77 8.74
CA PRO A 187 -1.49 0.33 8.90
C PRO A 187 -0.28 -0.07 9.75
N LEU A 188 -0.26 0.26 11.03
CA LEU A 188 0.75 -0.19 12.00
C LEU A 188 0.06 -0.99 13.09
N GLN A 189 0.61 -2.16 13.42
CA GLN A 189 -0.03 -3.14 14.31
C GLN A 189 0.71 -3.38 15.63
N GLU A 190 1.97 -2.98 15.74
CA GLU A 190 2.79 -3.19 16.93
C GLU A 190 3.23 -1.85 17.53
N PRO A 191 3.35 -1.75 18.87
CA PRO A 191 3.94 -0.58 19.51
C PRO A 191 5.45 -0.56 19.29
N GLY A 192 6.08 0.56 19.66
CA GLY A 192 7.54 0.60 19.74
C GLY A 192 8.10 -0.28 20.85
N ARG A 193 9.43 -0.27 20.96
CA ARG A 193 10.15 -1.09 21.93
C ARG A 193 11.21 -0.27 22.64
N VAL A 194 11.27 -0.39 23.97
CA VAL A 194 12.41 0.10 24.74
C VAL A 194 13.58 -0.85 24.49
N VAL A 195 14.68 -0.33 23.95
CA VAL A 195 15.87 -1.09 23.58
C VAL A 195 16.99 -0.96 24.61
N ALA A 196 16.97 0.11 25.41
CA ALA A 196 17.81 0.23 26.59
C ALA A 196 17.13 1.13 27.62
N ALA A 197 17.22 0.77 28.90
CA ALA A 197 16.70 1.58 29.99
C ALA A 197 17.78 1.70 31.08
N ARG A 198 17.99 2.92 31.57
CA ARG A 198 18.71 3.23 32.81
C ARG A 198 17.84 4.16 33.65
N VAL A 199 18.18 4.32 34.93
CA VAL A 199 17.48 5.25 35.82
C VAL A 199 17.45 6.64 35.18
N GLY A 200 16.23 7.13 34.94
CA GLY A 200 15.98 8.45 34.34
C GLY A 200 16.22 8.59 32.84
N HIS A 201 16.59 7.52 32.12
CA HIS A 201 16.86 7.60 30.67
C HIS A 201 16.50 6.32 29.93
N TRP A 202 15.68 6.45 28.89
CA TRP A 202 15.29 5.34 28.01
C TRP A 202 15.68 5.62 26.57
N LEU A 203 16.07 4.56 25.87
CA LEU A 203 16.21 4.52 24.43
C LEU A 203 15.13 3.59 23.90
N ALA A 204 14.28 4.10 23.00
CA ALA A 204 13.21 3.34 22.38
C ALA A 204 13.25 3.51 20.87
N VAL A 205 12.70 2.52 20.15
CA VAL A 205 12.51 2.60 18.71
C VAL A 205 11.00 2.56 18.40
N LEU A 206 10.52 3.54 17.64
CA LEU A 206 9.11 3.72 17.28
C LEU A 206 8.87 3.28 15.82
N PRO A 207 7.93 2.36 15.54
CA PRO A 207 7.52 2.00 14.19
C PRO A 207 7.12 3.21 13.35
N LEU A 208 7.60 3.29 12.11
CA LEU A 208 7.18 4.31 11.15
C LEU A 208 6.78 3.72 9.81
N LEU A 209 5.89 4.44 9.13
CA LEU A 209 5.79 4.37 7.68
C LEU A 209 6.93 5.16 7.04
N GLN A 210 7.38 4.68 5.88
CA GLN A 210 8.46 5.28 5.12
C GLN A 210 8.25 6.80 4.90
N ARG A 211 9.29 7.61 5.15
CA ARG A 211 9.27 9.09 5.13
C ARG A 211 8.41 9.74 6.22
N GLY A 212 8.10 9.00 7.28
CA GLY A 212 7.28 9.44 8.40
C GLY A 212 8.04 10.08 9.55
N GLU A 213 9.34 10.29 9.45
CA GLU A 213 10.22 10.64 10.58
C GLU A 213 9.78 11.96 11.24
N ALA A 214 9.53 12.99 10.43
CA ALA A 214 9.13 14.31 10.94
C ALA A 214 7.73 14.28 11.57
N ALA A 215 6.76 13.62 10.92
CA ALA A 215 5.40 13.50 11.44
C ALA A 215 5.35 12.66 12.72
N ALA A 216 6.12 11.56 12.77
CA ALA A 216 6.23 10.71 13.94
C ALA A 216 6.92 11.43 15.11
N ALA A 217 8.02 12.15 14.85
CA ALA A 217 8.69 12.95 15.87
C ALA A 217 7.78 14.05 16.44
N ALA A 218 7.00 14.73 15.58
CA ALA A 218 6.04 15.75 16.01
C ALA A 218 4.90 15.15 16.85
N ALA A 219 4.34 14.01 16.43
CA ALA A 219 3.30 13.30 17.17
C ALA A 219 3.81 12.79 18.53
N PHE A 220 5.02 12.24 18.58
CA PHE A 220 5.65 11.80 19.83
C PHE A 220 5.97 12.99 20.74
N GLY A 221 6.41 14.13 20.19
CA GLY A 221 6.60 15.37 20.94
C GLY A 221 5.29 15.91 21.53
N TRP A 222 4.18 15.83 20.79
CA TRP A 222 2.84 16.15 21.30
C TRP A 222 2.45 15.21 22.45
N LEU A 223 2.72 13.90 22.33
CA LEU A 223 2.44 12.92 23.37
C LEU A 223 3.25 13.19 24.66
N LEU A 224 4.53 13.55 24.54
CA LEU A 224 5.35 13.96 25.69
C LEU A 224 4.78 15.22 26.37
N ARG A 225 4.24 16.18 25.61
CA ARG A 225 3.54 17.34 26.21
C ARG A 225 2.29 16.92 26.96
N ALA A 226 1.50 15.99 26.41
CA ALA A 226 0.33 15.45 27.10
C ALA A 226 0.71 14.76 28.42
N CYS A 227 1.76 13.91 28.41
CA CYS A 227 2.27 13.30 29.63
C CYS A 227 2.69 14.35 30.68
N ASN A 228 3.42 15.39 30.26
CA ASN A 228 3.86 16.45 31.17
C ASN A 228 2.69 17.25 31.76
N ALA A 229 1.69 17.60 30.95
CA ALA A 229 0.50 18.29 31.41
C ALA A 229 -0.29 17.43 32.41
N THR A 230 -0.44 16.13 32.16
CA THR A 230 -1.06 15.19 33.12
C THR A 230 -0.28 15.10 34.43
N LEU A 231 1.05 15.03 34.39
CA LEU A 231 1.89 15.01 35.59
C LEU A 231 1.79 16.32 36.39
N ALA A 232 1.58 17.44 35.72
CA ALA A 232 1.40 18.75 36.33
C ALA A 232 -0.05 19.02 36.79
N GLY A 233 -1.01 18.15 36.46
CA GLY A 233 -2.44 18.40 36.71
C GLY A 233 -3.03 19.54 35.88
N GLU A 234 -2.45 19.83 34.72
CA GLU A 234 -2.88 20.89 33.80
C GLU A 234 -4.05 20.46 32.90
N ASP A 235 -4.79 21.44 32.37
CA ASP A 235 -5.86 21.19 31.41
C ASP A 235 -5.32 20.71 30.05
N LEU A 236 -5.90 19.62 29.53
CA LEU A 236 -5.51 19.00 28.25
C LEU A 236 -6.29 19.57 27.04
N GLN A 237 -7.30 20.43 27.24
CA GLN A 237 -8.07 21.03 26.14
C GLN A 237 -7.21 21.73 25.07
N PRO A 238 -6.15 22.49 25.40
CA PRO A 238 -5.28 23.11 24.39
C PRO A 238 -4.60 22.07 23.50
N LEU A 239 -4.14 20.96 24.09
CA LEU A 239 -3.50 19.86 23.32
C LEU A 239 -4.52 19.11 22.46
N GLN A 240 -5.75 18.95 22.95
CA GLN A 240 -6.84 18.36 22.17
C GLN A 240 -7.16 19.21 20.91
N ALA A 241 -7.08 20.54 20.99
CA ALA A 241 -7.28 21.42 19.83
C ALA A 241 -6.20 21.25 18.74
N GLU A 242 -4.98 20.83 19.10
CA GLU A 242 -3.88 20.56 18.15
C GLU A 242 -4.02 19.19 17.44
N LEU A 243 -4.80 18.27 18.02
CA LEU A 243 -4.89 16.87 17.57
C LEU A 243 -5.24 16.71 16.08
N PRO A 244 -6.18 17.47 15.47
CA PRO A 244 -6.47 17.34 14.05
C PRO A 244 -5.25 17.61 13.15
N GLY A 245 -4.37 18.54 13.55
CA GLY A 245 -3.13 18.83 12.83
C GLY A 245 -2.12 17.69 12.94
N VAL A 246 -1.99 17.09 14.13
CA VAL A 246 -1.13 15.92 14.36
C VAL A 246 -1.59 14.72 13.53
N LEU A 247 -2.89 14.40 13.60
CA LEU A 247 -3.48 13.31 12.82
C LEU A 247 -3.41 13.57 11.32
N GLY A 248 -3.60 14.82 10.88
CA GLY A 248 -3.47 15.21 9.47
C GLY A 248 -2.06 15.01 8.92
N ALA A 249 -1.03 15.36 9.70
CA ALA A 249 0.37 15.15 9.33
C ALA A 249 0.72 13.66 9.23
N LEU A 250 0.21 12.82 10.13
CA LEU A 250 0.37 11.37 10.05
C LEU A 250 -0.39 10.76 8.86
N ALA A 251 -1.66 11.15 8.66
CA ALA A 251 -2.51 10.62 7.60
C ALA A 251 -1.94 10.93 6.19
N ALA A 252 -1.22 12.04 6.03
CA ALA A 252 -0.54 12.41 4.79
C ALA A 252 0.60 11.44 4.37
N LEU A 253 1.02 10.52 5.24
CA LEU A 253 2.03 9.51 4.93
C LEU A 253 1.51 8.35 4.06
N LEU A 254 0.20 8.19 3.96
CA LEU A 254 -0.40 7.20 3.06
C LEU A 254 -0.65 7.80 1.69
N SER A 255 -0.40 6.99 0.66
CA SER A 255 -0.83 7.31 -0.70
C SER A 255 -2.37 7.41 -0.75
N SER A 256 -2.89 8.29 -1.59
CA SER A 256 -4.34 8.50 -1.73
C SER A 256 -5.12 7.21 -2.02
N GLY A 257 -6.19 6.96 -1.25
CA GLY A 257 -7.13 5.85 -1.45
C GLY A 257 -7.16 4.84 -0.29
N SER A 258 -8.33 4.22 -0.04
CA SER A 258 -8.53 3.30 1.07
C SER A 258 -7.83 1.93 0.87
N ASN A 259 -7.77 1.44 -0.37
CA ASN A 259 -7.24 0.11 -0.71
C ASN A 259 -5.81 -0.10 -0.18
N ALA A 260 -4.93 0.88 -0.32
CA ALA A 260 -3.52 0.81 0.11
C ALA A 260 -3.39 0.39 1.58
N ALA A 261 -4.08 1.10 2.49
CA ALA A 261 -4.04 0.82 3.91
C ALA A 261 -4.65 -0.55 4.25
N HIS A 262 -5.69 -0.99 3.53
CA HIS A 262 -6.30 -2.30 3.75
C HIS A 262 -5.40 -3.45 3.28
N PHE A 263 -4.77 -3.34 2.12
CA PHE A 263 -3.79 -4.33 1.66
C PHE A 263 -2.59 -4.40 2.60
N MET A 264 -2.07 -3.27 3.09
CA MET A 264 -0.96 -3.25 4.05
C MET A 264 -1.33 -3.93 5.38
N ARG A 265 -2.52 -3.64 5.94
CA ARG A 265 -3.02 -4.33 7.15
C ARG A 265 -3.18 -5.83 6.94
N THR A 266 -3.71 -6.22 5.78
CA THR A 266 -3.88 -7.62 5.41
C THR A 266 -2.54 -8.32 5.26
N ALA A 267 -1.58 -7.68 4.60
CA ALA A 267 -0.23 -8.20 4.46
C ALA A 267 0.42 -8.45 5.82
N GLN A 268 0.28 -7.53 6.78
CA GLN A 268 0.76 -7.74 8.15
C GLN A 268 0.12 -8.95 8.83
N ALA A 269 -1.22 -9.07 8.73
CA ALA A 269 -1.96 -10.19 9.30
C ALA A 269 -1.53 -11.54 8.69
N LEU A 270 -1.21 -11.57 7.40
CA LEU A 270 -0.71 -12.74 6.68
C LEU A 270 0.82 -12.94 6.82
N GLY A 271 1.52 -12.09 7.57
CA GLY A 271 2.98 -12.14 7.68
C GLY A 271 3.74 -11.82 6.39
N ILE A 272 3.09 -11.16 5.43
CA ILE A 272 3.67 -10.74 4.15
C ILE A 272 4.40 -9.41 4.35
N PRO A 273 5.71 -9.32 4.07
CA PRO A 273 6.45 -8.07 4.16
C PRO A 273 5.92 -7.08 3.12
N CYS A 274 5.73 -5.83 3.51
CA CYS A 274 5.27 -4.79 2.60
C CYS A 274 6.11 -3.52 2.68
N ARG A 275 6.24 -2.80 1.56
CA ARG A 275 7.02 -1.56 1.49
C ARG A 275 6.44 -0.57 0.49
N GLN A 276 6.37 0.70 0.89
CA GLN A 276 6.01 1.79 0.00
C GLN A 276 7.16 2.16 -0.95
N ARG A 277 6.84 2.41 -2.22
CA ARG A 277 7.74 2.89 -3.25
C ARG A 277 7.23 4.23 -3.80
N ALA A 278 8.04 4.88 -4.62
CA ALA A 278 7.62 6.13 -5.27
C ALA A 278 6.41 5.87 -6.18
N GLY A 279 5.58 6.91 -6.39
CA GLY A 279 4.44 6.84 -7.31
C GLY A 279 3.23 6.05 -6.79
N GLY A 280 3.08 5.90 -5.47
CA GLY A 280 1.95 5.17 -4.86
C GLY A 280 2.02 3.65 -4.98
N VAL A 281 3.15 3.12 -5.45
CA VAL A 281 3.40 1.69 -5.56
C VAL A 281 3.67 1.11 -4.18
N ILE A 282 3.01 -0.01 -3.86
CA ILE A 282 3.31 -0.81 -2.68
C ILE A 282 3.83 -2.17 -3.15
N GLN A 283 4.99 -2.56 -2.65
CA GLN A 283 5.50 -3.91 -2.81
C GLN A 283 4.99 -4.79 -1.68
N PHE A 284 4.51 -5.99 -2.02
CA PHE A 284 4.16 -7.09 -1.13
C PHE A 284 5.08 -8.27 -1.44
N GLY A 285 5.73 -8.85 -0.43
CA GLY A 285 6.75 -9.89 -0.61
C GLY A 285 8.14 -9.34 -0.95
N GLU A 286 9.09 -10.26 -1.11
CA GLU A 286 10.52 -10.01 -1.30
C GLU A 286 11.06 -10.82 -2.49
N GLY A 287 12.13 -10.31 -3.12
CA GLY A 287 12.82 -10.97 -4.21
C GLY A 287 11.88 -11.44 -5.32
N ALA A 288 12.01 -12.69 -5.74
CA ALA A 288 11.19 -13.34 -6.76
C ALA A 288 9.71 -13.53 -6.36
N ARG A 289 9.39 -13.46 -5.06
CA ARG A 289 8.02 -13.57 -4.54
C ARG A 289 7.31 -12.23 -4.43
N ALA A 290 8.00 -11.13 -4.77
CA ALA A 290 7.45 -9.78 -4.68
C ALA A 290 6.42 -9.48 -5.77
N ARG A 291 5.31 -8.85 -5.36
CA ARG A 291 4.24 -8.29 -6.21
C ARG A 291 4.07 -6.82 -5.92
N TRP A 292 3.74 -6.05 -6.96
CA TRP A 292 3.56 -4.60 -6.84
C TRP A 292 2.13 -4.23 -7.15
N LEU A 293 1.53 -3.41 -6.30
CA LEU A 293 0.19 -2.87 -6.51
C LEU A 293 0.21 -1.35 -6.44
N VAL A 294 -0.68 -0.73 -7.22
CA VAL A 294 -1.08 0.68 -7.07
C VAL A 294 -2.58 0.70 -6.86
N SER A 295 -3.02 0.98 -5.62
CA SER A 295 -4.40 0.71 -5.21
C SER A 295 -4.77 -0.75 -5.46
N SER A 296 -5.61 -1.04 -6.46
CA SER A 296 -5.99 -2.39 -6.91
C SER A 296 -5.42 -2.78 -8.28
N PHE A 297 -4.68 -1.91 -8.99
CA PHE A 297 -3.90 -2.38 -10.13
C PHE A 297 -2.75 -3.26 -9.65
N THR A 298 -2.57 -4.40 -10.30
CA THR A 298 -1.47 -5.33 -10.01
C THR A 298 -0.32 -5.11 -10.99
N ASP A 299 0.78 -5.83 -10.80
CA ASP A 299 1.89 -5.87 -11.76
C ASP A 299 1.60 -6.78 -12.97
N GLN A 300 0.43 -7.40 -13.04
CA GLN A 300 -0.09 -8.13 -14.20
C GLN A 300 -1.00 -7.25 -15.05
N THR A 301 -1.56 -6.17 -14.50
CA THR A 301 -2.35 -5.21 -15.29
C THR A 301 -1.46 -4.49 -16.31
N SER A 302 -1.72 -4.70 -17.60
CA SER A 302 -0.95 -4.01 -18.63
C SER A 302 -1.22 -2.50 -18.63
N HIS A 303 -0.22 -1.70 -19.00
CA HIS A 303 -0.41 -0.25 -19.15
C HIS A 303 -1.51 0.09 -20.18
N ILE A 304 -1.68 -0.76 -21.21
CA ILE A 304 -2.73 -0.60 -22.22
C ILE A 304 -4.11 -0.76 -21.56
N ALA A 305 -4.32 -1.85 -20.81
CA ALA A 305 -5.56 -2.12 -20.08
C ALA A 305 -5.88 -1.01 -19.07
N ALA A 306 -4.88 -0.60 -18.27
CA ALA A 306 -5.04 0.47 -17.29
C ALA A 306 -5.43 1.80 -17.94
N ARG A 307 -4.91 2.11 -19.14
CA ARG A 307 -5.28 3.31 -19.89
C ARG A 307 -6.69 3.20 -20.48
N LEU A 308 -7.04 2.07 -21.08
CA LEU A 308 -8.36 1.83 -21.67
C LEU A 308 -9.46 1.95 -20.62
N ALA A 309 -9.28 1.34 -19.44
CA ALA A 309 -10.25 1.38 -18.36
C ALA A 309 -10.51 2.80 -17.82
N ARG A 310 -9.60 3.76 -18.03
CA ARG A 310 -9.79 5.17 -17.63
C ARG A 310 -10.55 6.00 -18.67
N HIS A 311 -10.74 5.49 -19.89
CA HIS A 311 -11.44 6.18 -20.97
C HIS A 311 -12.78 5.50 -21.24
N LYS A 312 -13.85 5.99 -20.57
CA LYS A 312 -15.19 5.41 -20.62
C LYS A 312 -15.70 5.16 -22.04
N ALA A 313 -15.53 6.14 -22.95
CA ALA A 313 -16.01 6.02 -24.32
C ALA A 313 -15.30 4.89 -25.09
N GLN A 314 -13.97 4.81 -24.97
CA GLN A 314 -13.16 3.77 -25.61
C GLN A 314 -13.44 2.39 -25.01
N ALA A 315 -13.53 2.30 -23.68
CA ALA A 315 -13.86 1.06 -22.99
C ALA A 315 -15.23 0.53 -23.43
N SER A 316 -16.25 1.39 -23.44
CA SER A 316 -17.61 1.02 -23.88
C SER A 316 -17.66 0.61 -25.36
N ALA A 317 -16.91 1.29 -26.25
CA ALA A 317 -16.79 0.86 -27.65
C ALA A 317 -16.19 -0.55 -27.79
N MET A 318 -15.10 -0.84 -27.06
CA MET A 318 -14.48 -2.18 -27.07
C MET A 318 -15.40 -3.26 -26.49
N LEU A 319 -16.16 -2.94 -25.44
CA LEU A 319 -17.17 -3.85 -24.89
C LEU A 319 -18.25 -4.16 -25.94
N ALA A 320 -18.75 -3.13 -26.64
CA ALA A 320 -19.73 -3.30 -27.72
C ALA A 320 -19.20 -4.18 -28.85
N GLU A 321 -17.96 -3.96 -29.29
CA GLU A 321 -17.28 -4.80 -30.30
C GLU A 321 -17.14 -6.26 -29.86
N ALA A 322 -16.95 -6.50 -28.55
CA ALA A 322 -16.91 -7.83 -27.94
C ALA A 322 -18.30 -8.47 -27.75
N GLY A 323 -19.38 -7.83 -28.23
CA GLY A 323 -20.75 -8.30 -28.09
C GLY A 323 -21.28 -8.23 -26.66
N ILE A 324 -20.75 -7.31 -25.85
CA ILE A 324 -21.21 -7.03 -24.50
C ILE A 324 -22.23 -5.88 -24.57
N PRO A 325 -23.44 -6.03 -24.01
CA PRO A 325 -24.43 -4.98 -24.05
C PRO A 325 -23.96 -3.80 -23.20
N VAL A 326 -23.93 -2.62 -23.82
CA VAL A 326 -23.57 -1.34 -23.21
C VAL A 326 -24.61 -0.29 -23.60
N PRO A 327 -24.78 0.80 -22.83
CA PRO A 327 -25.61 1.92 -23.25
C PRO A 327 -25.12 2.52 -24.56
N ARG A 328 -26.04 2.90 -25.45
CA ARG A 328 -25.69 3.63 -26.68
C ARG A 328 -25.22 5.02 -26.27
N GLN A 329 -24.00 5.39 -26.68
CA GLN A 329 -23.33 6.60 -26.21
C GLN A 329 -22.86 7.48 -27.37
N VAL A 330 -22.91 8.79 -27.17
CA VAL A 330 -22.41 9.81 -28.11
C VAL A 330 -21.70 10.91 -27.32
N THR A 331 -20.50 11.31 -27.76
CA THR A 331 -19.80 12.47 -27.20
C THR A 331 -20.41 13.76 -27.77
N VAL A 332 -20.74 14.71 -26.90
CA VAL A 332 -21.41 15.97 -27.25
C VAL A 332 -20.60 17.16 -26.75
N ALA A 333 -20.47 18.19 -27.59
CA ALA A 333 -19.62 19.36 -27.32
C ALA A 333 -20.40 20.63 -26.94
N THR A 334 -21.72 20.66 -27.21
CA THR A 334 -22.62 21.79 -26.90
C THR A 334 -23.95 21.27 -26.36
N ALA A 335 -24.68 22.12 -25.63
CA ALA A 335 -26.00 21.77 -25.11
C ALA A 335 -26.99 21.46 -26.24
N GLU A 336 -26.92 22.18 -27.35
CA GLU A 336 -27.75 21.98 -28.54
C GLU A 336 -27.45 20.66 -29.22
N ALA A 337 -26.17 20.29 -29.34
CA ALA A 337 -25.77 18.99 -29.85
C ALA A 337 -26.25 17.86 -28.92
N ALA A 338 -26.23 18.08 -27.59
CA ALA A 338 -26.77 17.14 -26.62
C ALA A 338 -28.29 16.94 -26.80
N VAL A 339 -29.05 18.01 -26.98
CA VAL A 339 -30.51 17.93 -27.22
C VAL A 339 -30.81 17.19 -28.53
N GLN A 340 -30.09 17.50 -29.61
CA GLN A 340 -30.25 16.82 -30.89
C GLN A 340 -29.90 15.33 -30.79
N ALA A 341 -28.79 14.99 -30.13
CA ALA A 341 -28.39 13.61 -29.89
C ALA A 341 -29.40 12.87 -28.99
N ALA A 342 -29.96 13.52 -27.97
CA ALA A 342 -30.99 12.94 -27.12
C ALA A 342 -32.26 12.60 -27.91
N ALA A 343 -32.70 13.50 -28.79
CA ALA A 343 -33.83 13.25 -29.67
C ALA A 343 -33.57 12.07 -30.64
N ALA A 344 -32.34 11.93 -31.13
CA ALA A 344 -31.96 10.82 -32.01
C ALA A 344 -31.83 9.47 -31.29
N LEU A 345 -31.33 9.47 -30.04
CA LEU A 345 -31.19 8.26 -29.23
C LEU A 345 -32.53 7.79 -28.64
N GLY A 346 -33.44 8.73 -28.38
CA GLY A 346 -34.70 8.51 -27.69
C GLY A 346 -34.58 8.77 -26.19
N TYR A 347 -35.61 9.41 -25.63
CA TYR A 347 -35.72 9.69 -24.19
C TYR A 347 -36.22 8.44 -23.42
N PRO A 348 -35.84 8.29 -22.13
CA PRO A 348 -34.93 9.16 -21.37
C PRO A 348 -33.45 8.92 -21.66
N VAL A 349 -32.62 9.91 -21.36
CA VAL A 349 -31.15 9.87 -21.55
C VAL A 349 -30.38 10.20 -20.27
N VAL A 350 -29.08 9.96 -20.29
CA VAL A 350 -28.13 10.26 -19.22
C VAL A 350 -27.05 11.20 -19.76
N ILE A 351 -26.72 12.25 -19.01
CA ILE A 351 -25.54 13.09 -19.25
C ILE A 351 -24.50 12.81 -18.16
N LYS A 352 -23.24 12.62 -18.57
CA LYS A 352 -22.11 12.50 -17.64
C LYS A 352 -20.79 13.04 -18.22
N PRO A 353 -19.89 13.58 -17.39
CA PRO A 353 -18.52 13.86 -17.82
C PRO A 353 -17.75 12.57 -18.14
N GLU A 354 -16.91 12.60 -19.17
CA GLU A 354 -16.12 11.44 -19.59
C GLU A 354 -15.05 11.06 -18.54
N ASP A 355 -14.41 12.06 -17.93
CA ASP A 355 -13.17 11.94 -17.15
C ASP A 355 -13.35 12.22 -15.65
N THR A 356 -14.58 12.21 -15.13
CA THR A 356 -14.85 12.28 -13.69
C THR A 356 -15.15 10.91 -13.08
N GLU A 357 -14.76 10.70 -11.83
CA GLU A 357 -15.07 9.49 -11.06
C GLU A 357 -16.17 9.79 -10.01
N GLY A 358 -16.76 8.73 -9.42
CA GLY A 358 -17.63 8.87 -8.25
C GLY A 358 -18.97 9.56 -8.51
N GLY A 359 -19.50 9.51 -9.73
CA GLY A 359 -20.82 10.06 -10.06
C GLY A 359 -20.89 11.59 -10.08
N ILE A 360 -19.75 12.29 -10.10
CA ILE A 360 -19.71 13.75 -10.15
C ILE A 360 -20.34 14.24 -11.46
N ALA A 361 -21.38 15.06 -11.33
CA ALA A 361 -22.18 15.63 -12.42
C ALA A 361 -22.82 14.60 -13.37
N VAL A 362 -23.13 13.41 -12.86
CA VAL A 362 -23.95 12.42 -13.58
C VAL A 362 -25.43 12.76 -13.38
N ALA A 363 -26.16 12.93 -14.48
CA ALA A 363 -27.58 13.28 -14.48
C ALA A 363 -28.37 12.22 -15.27
N PRO A 364 -28.94 11.20 -14.59
CA PRO A 364 -29.74 10.16 -15.22
C PRO A 364 -31.23 10.54 -15.33
N GLY A 365 -31.94 9.90 -16.25
CA GLY A 365 -33.41 9.97 -16.35
C GLY A 365 -33.93 11.29 -16.92
N LEU A 366 -33.17 11.92 -17.82
CA LEU A 366 -33.53 13.18 -18.46
C LEU A 366 -34.57 12.90 -19.53
N GLY A 367 -35.77 13.46 -19.40
CA GLY A 367 -36.92 13.20 -20.25
C GLY A 367 -37.27 14.34 -21.21
N THR A 368 -36.71 15.54 -21.01
CA THR A 368 -37.02 16.71 -21.82
C THR A 368 -35.77 17.44 -22.34
N PRO A 369 -35.86 18.18 -23.45
CA PRO A 369 -34.77 19.01 -23.94
C PRO A 369 -34.22 20.00 -22.89
N GLU A 370 -35.08 20.56 -22.05
CA GLU A 370 -34.73 21.54 -21.01
C GLU A 370 -33.89 20.88 -19.91
N GLU A 371 -34.29 19.68 -19.47
CA GLU A 371 -33.51 18.87 -18.51
C GLU A 371 -32.13 18.52 -19.09
N VAL A 372 -32.06 18.17 -20.37
CA VAL A 372 -30.80 17.87 -21.08
C VAL A 372 -29.87 19.08 -21.12
N ARG A 373 -30.36 20.28 -21.46
CA ARG A 373 -29.53 21.50 -21.47
C ARG A 373 -28.97 21.82 -20.08
N ALA A 374 -29.82 21.80 -19.05
CA ALA A 374 -29.41 22.09 -17.68
C ALA A 374 -28.38 21.08 -17.15
N ALA A 375 -28.55 19.79 -17.48
CA ALA A 375 -27.60 18.76 -17.13
C ALA A 375 -26.26 18.94 -17.87
N PHE A 376 -26.28 19.30 -19.16
CA PHE A 376 -25.08 19.57 -19.94
C PHE A 376 -24.28 20.73 -19.33
N GLU A 377 -24.93 21.86 -19.02
CA GLU A 377 -24.27 23.03 -18.42
C GLU A 377 -23.65 22.72 -17.05
N THR A 378 -24.27 21.82 -16.29
CA THR A 378 -23.73 21.35 -15.01
C THR A 378 -22.48 20.50 -15.25
N ALA A 379 -22.55 19.53 -16.15
CA ALA A 379 -21.46 18.62 -16.47
C ALA A 379 -20.26 19.36 -17.11
N SER A 380 -20.51 20.37 -17.95
CA SER A 380 -19.48 21.15 -18.63
C SER A 380 -18.61 22.00 -17.69
N ARG A 381 -19.06 22.22 -16.45
CA ARG A 381 -18.25 22.87 -15.39
C ARG A 381 -17.14 21.96 -14.87
N TYR A 382 -17.31 20.65 -15.02
CA TYR A 382 -16.36 19.65 -14.51
C TYR A 382 -15.48 19.06 -15.62
N SER A 383 -15.99 18.97 -16.84
CA SER A 383 -15.24 18.44 -17.98
C SER A 383 -15.56 19.15 -19.28
N ARG A 384 -14.60 19.12 -20.21
CA ARG A 384 -14.80 19.54 -21.60
C ARG A 384 -15.34 18.42 -22.49
N SER A 385 -15.28 17.17 -22.03
CA SER A 385 -15.77 16.01 -22.76
C SER A 385 -16.99 15.44 -22.03
N ILE A 386 -18.16 15.59 -22.66
CA ILE A 386 -19.44 15.17 -22.10
C ILE A 386 -19.98 14.01 -22.93
N LEU A 387 -20.39 12.95 -22.24
CA LEU A 387 -21.06 11.79 -22.83
C LEU A 387 -22.55 11.89 -22.59
N LEU A 388 -23.31 11.65 -23.66
CA LEU A 388 -24.74 11.44 -23.63
C LEU A 388 -25.03 9.97 -23.95
N GLU A 389 -25.81 9.32 -23.10
CA GLU A 389 -26.08 7.88 -23.17
C GLU A 389 -27.58 7.59 -23.10
N SER A 390 -28.02 6.51 -23.75
CA SER A 390 -29.37 5.98 -23.54
C SER A 390 -29.57 5.57 -22.09
N HIS A 391 -30.71 5.94 -21.49
CA HIS A 391 -31.04 5.45 -20.16
C HIS A 391 -31.36 3.96 -20.20
N VAL A 392 -30.80 3.21 -19.26
CA VAL A 392 -31.09 1.78 -19.07
C VAL A 392 -31.76 1.61 -17.73
N GLU A 393 -32.98 1.06 -17.74
CA GLU A 393 -33.71 0.71 -16.53
C GLU A 393 -33.11 -0.56 -15.90
N GLY A 394 -32.98 -0.57 -14.58
CA GLY A 394 -32.44 -1.72 -13.86
C GLY A 394 -31.97 -1.37 -12.45
N ARG A 395 -31.65 -2.41 -11.68
CA ARG A 395 -30.96 -2.29 -10.40
C ARG A 395 -29.46 -2.20 -10.65
N ASP A 396 -28.76 -1.47 -9.79
CA ASP A 396 -27.33 -1.20 -9.92
C ASP A 396 -26.52 -2.25 -9.15
N TYR A 397 -25.75 -3.06 -9.87
CA TYR A 397 -24.87 -4.06 -9.30
C TYR A 397 -23.41 -3.76 -9.61
N ARG A 398 -22.54 -4.09 -8.65
CA ARG A 398 -21.10 -4.18 -8.88
C ARG A 398 -20.61 -5.60 -8.71
N LEU A 399 -20.03 -6.13 -9.77
CA LEU A 399 -19.45 -7.47 -9.86
C LEU A 399 -17.92 -7.34 -9.90
N ASN A 400 -17.23 -7.82 -8.87
CA ASN A 400 -15.77 -7.82 -8.82
C ASN A 400 -15.24 -9.12 -9.44
N VAL A 401 -14.41 -8.97 -10.46
CA VAL A 401 -13.76 -10.07 -11.18
C VAL A 401 -12.27 -10.02 -10.87
N PHE A 402 -11.67 -11.16 -10.55
CA PHE A 402 -10.25 -11.30 -10.30
C PHE A 402 -9.72 -12.58 -10.96
N GLN A 403 -8.68 -12.45 -11.79
CA GLN A 403 -8.03 -13.54 -12.55
C GLN A 403 -9.03 -14.46 -13.28
N GLY A 404 -10.02 -13.86 -13.96
CA GLY A 404 -11.02 -14.58 -14.75
C GLY A 404 -12.17 -15.18 -13.94
N GLU A 405 -12.24 -14.92 -12.62
CA GLU A 405 -13.31 -15.42 -11.75
C GLU A 405 -14.11 -14.27 -11.14
N LEU A 406 -15.43 -14.44 -11.05
CA LEU A 406 -16.26 -13.55 -10.23
C LEU A 406 -15.98 -13.88 -8.76
N VAL A 407 -15.43 -12.91 -8.01
CA VAL A 407 -15.06 -13.10 -6.60
C VAL A 407 -16.01 -12.43 -5.62
N TRP A 408 -16.80 -11.44 -6.08
CA TRP A 408 -17.81 -10.79 -5.24
C TRP A 408 -18.86 -10.05 -6.06
N ALA A 409 -20.07 -9.92 -5.51
CA ALA A 409 -21.10 -9.07 -6.09
C ALA A 409 -21.92 -8.36 -5.01
N ILE A 410 -22.22 -7.09 -5.28
CA ILE A 410 -23.09 -6.28 -4.44
C ILE A 410 -24.15 -5.60 -5.31
N GLU A 411 -25.34 -5.40 -4.75
CA GLU A 411 -26.24 -4.36 -5.20
C GLU A 411 -25.86 -3.05 -4.52
N ARG A 412 -25.81 -1.96 -5.28
CA ARG A 412 -25.73 -0.61 -4.74
C ARG A 412 -27.15 -0.07 -4.67
N GLN A 413 -27.70 0.02 -3.46
CA GLN A 413 -29.03 0.59 -3.26
C GLN A 413 -28.91 2.09 -3.00
N PRO A 414 -29.57 2.96 -3.80
CA PRO A 414 -29.59 4.40 -3.55
C PRO A 414 -30.04 4.70 -2.12
N ALA A 415 -29.52 5.78 -1.54
CA ALA A 415 -29.96 6.22 -0.22
C ALA A 415 -31.48 6.44 -0.23
N SER A 416 -32.17 5.74 0.66
CA SER A 416 -33.63 5.69 0.71
C SER A 416 -34.10 5.54 2.15
N VAL A 417 -35.33 5.97 2.41
CA VAL A 417 -36.07 5.68 3.65
C VAL A 417 -37.32 4.87 3.31
N THR A 418 -37.76 4.01 4.22
CA THR A 418 -38.97 3.21 4.04
C THR A 418 -40.02 3.71 5.02
N GLY A 419 -41.22 4.01 4.52
CA GLY A 419 -42.34 4.42 5.34
C GLY A 419 -42.73 3.35 6.36
N ASP A 420 -42.97 3.77 7.59
CA ASP A 420 -43.55 2.95 8.66
C ASP A 420 -45.03 3.29 8.90
N GLY A 421 -45.62 4.15 8.04
CA GLY A 421 -47.00 4.63 8.16
C GLY A 421 -47.25 5.59 9.32
N ARG A 422 -46.22 5.97 10.10
CA ARG A 422 -46.39 6.75 11.33
C ARG A 422 -45.47 7.97 11.41
N ALA A 423 -44.19 7.81 11.07
CA ALA A 423 -43.19 8.84 11.22
C ALA A 423 -43.01 9.66 9.93
N PRO A 424 -42.76 10.98 10.04
CA PRO A 424 -42.46 11.80 8.87
C PRO A 424 -41.10 11.45 8.27
N VAL A 425 -40.90 11.76 6.99
CA VAL A 425 -39.64 11.48 6.26
C VAL A 425 -38.39 11.98 7.00
N ARG A 426 -38.46 13.18 7.62
CA ARG A 426 -37.34 13.73 8.41
C ARG A 426 -36.91 12.83 9.57
N GLU A 427 -37.86 12.20 10.24
CA GLU A 427 -37.59 11.36 11.40
C GLU A 427 -37.05 10.00 10.94
N LEU A 428 -37.62 9.44 9.88
CA LEU A 428 -37.09 8.23 9.24
C LEU A 428 -35.63 8.43 8.79
N LEU A 429 -35.29 9.60 8.27
CA LEU A 429 -33.92 9.94 7.91
C LEU A 429 -33.00 10.11 9.13
N GLN A 430 -33.49 10.72 10.21
CA GLN A 430 -32.74 10.82 11.47
C GLN A 430 -32.42 9.42 12.02
N ARG A 431 -33.40 8.51 12.02
CA ARG A 431 -33.21 7.10 12.40
C ARG A 431 -32.20 6.41 11.47
N LEU A 432 -32.27 6.63 10.16
CA LEU A 432 -31.28 6.10 9.21
C LEU A 432 -29.86 6.61 9.49
N ASN A 433 -29.71 7.89 9.81
CA ASN A 433 -28.43 8.53 10.11
C ASN A 433 -27.90 8.23 11.53
N ALA A 434 -28.71 7.65 12.41
CA ALA A 434 -28.29 7.18 13.72
C ALA A 434 -27.44 5.89 13.65
N ASP A 435 -27.36 5.24 12.48
CA ASP A 435 -26.42 4.14 12.24
C ASP A 435 -24.97 4.60 12.51
N PRO A 436 -24.23 3.96 13.44
CA PRO A 436 -22.87 4.37 13.81
C PRO A 436 -21.87 4.28 12.65
N ARG A 437 -22.20 3.55 11.58
CA ARG A 437 -21.39 3.48 10.36
C ARG A 437 -21.47 4.77 9.54
N ARG A 438 -22.50 5.61 9.72
CA ARG A 438 -22.73 6.85 8.96
C ARG A 438 -22.07 8.06 9.61
N GLY A 439 -21.19 8.74 8.88
CA GLY A 439 -20.49 9.93 9.36
C GLY A 439 -20.28 11.02 8.30
N ALA A 440 -19.88 12.21 8.75
CA ALA A 440 -19.64 13.39 7.89
C ALA A 440 -18.25 13.41 7.25
N GLY A 441 -17.27 12.69 7.81
CA GLY A 441 -15.87 12.69 7.34
C GLY A 441 -15.55 11.67 6.24
N LYS A 442 -14.42 11.86 5.54
CA LYS A 442 -13.92 10.93 4.50
C LYS A 442 -13.58 9.53 5.01
N GLY A 443 -13.35 9.37 6.32
CA GLY A 443 -13.08 8.08 6.97
C GLY A 443 -14.32 7.31 7.41
N ALA A 444 -15.53 7.88 7.28
CA ALA A 444 -16.76 7.19 7.66
C ALA A 444 -17.05 6.02 6.70
N ARG A 445 -17.54 4.89 7.24
CA ARG A 445 -17.86 3.71 6.43
C ARG A 445 -19.00 4.00 5.45
N LEU A 446 -20.03 4.70 5.92
CA LEU A 446 -21.13 5.23 5.11
C LEU A 446 -21.22 6.74 5.29
N ARG A 447 -21.77 7.43 4.29
CA ARG A 447 -22.04 8.87 4.38
C ARG A 447 -23.40 9.12 4.99
N ARG A 448 -23.50 10.16 5.82
CA ARG A 448 -24.79 10.71 6.24
C ARG A 448 -25.53 11.24 5.02
N VAL A 449 -26.84 11.09 5.04
CA VAL A 449 -27.74 11.55 3.98
C VAL A 449 -28.47 12.78 4.49
N GLU A 450 -28.53 13.83 3.68
CA GLU A 450 -29.15 15.11 4.05
C GLU A 450 -30.37 15.37 3.14
N LEU A 451 -31.35 16.12 3.65
CA LEU A 451 -32.49 16.60 2.87
C LEU A 451 -32.09 17.84 2.06
N ASP A 452 -31.14 17.67 1.15
CA ASP A 452 -30.75 18.69 0.19
C ASP A 452 -31.75 18.81 -0.98
N GLU A 453 -31.48 19.71 -1.92
CA GLU A 453 -32.35 19.94 -3.08
C GLU A 453 -32.61 18.68 -3.92
N GLU A 454 -31.66 17.74 -4.03
CA GLU A 454 -31.89 16.50 -4.76
C GLU A 454 -32.91 15.61 -4.03
N ALA A 455 -32.71 15.41 -2.72
CA ALA A 455 -33.64 14.65 -1.89
C ALA A 455 -35.04 15.30 -1.91
N LEU A 456 -35.12 16.62 -1.72
CA LEU A 456 -36.37 17.38 -1.76
C LEU A 456 -37.05 17.31 -3.14
N SER A 457 -36.28 17.34 -4.24
CA SER A 457 -36.81 17.17 -5.59
C SER A 457 -37.43 15.78 -5.79
N LEU A 458 -36.77 14.73 -5.30
CA LEU A 458 -37.27 13.36 -5.40
C LEU A 458 -38.54 13.14 -4.56
N LEU A 459 -38.60 13.71 -3.36
CA LEU A 459 -39.79 13.70 -2.52
C LEU A 459 -40.96 14.41 -3.22
N ARG A 460 -40.72 15.61 -3.79
CA ARG A 460 -41.73 16.35 -4.57
C ARG A 460 -42.25 15.54 -5.76
N LYS A 461 -41.37 14.86 -6.50
CA LYS A 461 -41.76 13.95 -7.59
C LYS A 461 -42.61 12.78 -7.09
N ALA A 462 -42.41 12.34 -5.85
CA ALA A 462 -43.22 11.32 -5.19
C ALA A 462 -44.51 11.86 -4.55
N GLY A 463 -44.78 13.16 -4.68
CA GLY A 463 -45.94 13.84 -4.10
C GLY A 463 -45.85 14.03 -2.59
N LEU A 464 -44.63 14.08 -2.04
CA LEU A 464 -44.37 14.19 -0.60
C LEU A 464 -43.38 15.33 -0.28
N GLY A 465 -43.44 15.83 0.95
CA GLY A 465 -42.48 16.72 1.58
C GLY A 465 -41.79 16.07 2.79
N PRO A 466 -40.82 16.76 3.41
CA PRO A 466 -40.08 16.27 4.58
C PRO A 466 -40.92 15.91 5.81
N ASP A 467 -42.07 16.58 5.96
CA ASP A 467 -42.99 16.47 7.09
C ASP A 467 -44.14 15.47 6.84
N ASP A 468 -44.24 14.93 5.63
CA ASP A 468 -45.28 13.96 5.30
C ASP A 468 -44.92 12.57 5.81
N VAL A 469 -45.95 11.80 6.19
CA VAL A 469 -45.84 10.42 6.65
C VAL A 469 -46.02 9.48 5.46
N PRO A 470 -44.98 8.76 5.02
CA PRO A 470 -45.11 7.82 3.91
C PRO A 470 -45.88 6.58 4.34
N ALA A 471 -46.70 6.03 3.44
CA ALA A 471 -47.40 4.77 3.65
C ALA A 471 -46.43 3.65 4.04
N GLU A 472 -46.90 2.72 4.88
CA GLU A 472 -46.11 1.58 5.34
C GLU A 472 -45.55 0.77 4.16
N GLY A 473 -44.26 0.45 4.21
CA GLY A 473 -43.55 -0.30 3.17
C GLY A 473 -43.19 0.52 1.92
N ARG A 474 -43.63 1.78 1.80
CA ARG A 474 -43.27 2.64 0.65
C ARG A 474 -41.81 3.08 0.75
N VAL A 475 -40.99 2.64 -0.19
CA VAL A 475 -39.58 3.06 -0.30
C VAL A 475 -39.48 4.41 -1.01
N LEU A 476 -38.91 5.40 -0.34
CA LEU A 476 -38.65 6.73 -0.88
C LEU A 476 -37.15 6.92 -1.13
N ARG A 477 -36.77 7.04 -2.39
CA ARG A 477 -35.39 7.34 -2.78
C ARG A 477 -35.06 8.80 -2.48
N LEU A 478 -33.93 9.03 -1.85
CA LEU A 478 -33.36 10.36 -1.56
C LEU A 478 -32.20 10.71 -2.50
N ARG A 479 -31.77 9.77 -3.34
CA ARG A 479 -30.73 9.94 -4.37
C ARG A 479 -31.12 9.24 -5.65
N ARG A 480 -30.73 9.80 -6.80
CA ARG A 480 -30.91 9.17 -8.13
C ARG A 480 -29.85 8.10 -8.38
N VAL A 481 -28.62 8.35 -7.95
CA VAL A 481 -27.46 7.49 -8.21
C VAL A 481 -27.13 6.66 -6.97
N ALA A 482 -26.84 5.37 -7.18
CA ALA A 482 -26.40 4.48 -6.11
C ALA A 482 -24.90 4.58 -5.84
N ASN A 483 -24.45 5.76 -5.39
CA ASN A 483 -23.06 5.97 -4.98
C ASN A 483 -22.91 5.90 -3.45
N ILE A 484 -21.97 5.08 -2.97
CA ILE A 484 -21.64 4.96 -1.53
C ILE A 484 -21.24 6.33 -0.96
N GLY A 485 -20.54 7.15 -1.76
CA GLY A 485 -20.18 8.53 -1.40
C GLY A 485 -21.38 9.47 -1.23
N ALA A 486 -22.54 9.12 -1.78
CA ALA A 486 -23.81 9.85 -1.61
C ALA A 486 -24.75 9.17 -0.60
N GLY A 487 -24.25 8.18 0.15
CA GLY A 487 -24.98 7.48 1.21
C GLY A 487 -25.69 6.19 0.79
N ALA A 488 -25.44 5.69 -0.43
CA ALA A 488 -25.92 4.39 -0.89
C ALA A 488 -25.43 3.25 0.00
N VAL A 489 -26.21 2.19 0.08
CA VAL A 489 -25.92 1.00 0.89
C VAL A 489 -25.50 -0.14 -0.01
N PRO A 490 -24.30 -0.72 0.17
CA PRO A 490 -23.92 -1.94 -0.53
C PRO A 490 -24.57 -3.16 0.13
N VAL A 491 -25.33 -3.93 -0.64
CA VAL A 491 -25.99 -5.17 -0.20
C VAL A 491 -25.33 -6.37 -0.89
N PRO A 492 -24.77 -7.35 -0.15
CA PRO A 492 -24.23 -8.57 -0.74
C PRO A 492 -25.30 -9.34 -1.51
N VAL A 493 -24.99 -9.74 -2.74
CA VAL A 493 -25.89 -10.55 -3.59
C VAL A 493 -25.14 -11.66 -4.33
N PHE A 494 -23.90 -11.95 -3.92
CA PHE A 494 -23.00 -12.88 -4.62
C PHE A 494 -23.64 -14.26 -4.88
N ASP A 495 -24.28 -14.85 -3.88
CA ASP A 495 -24.92 -16.17 -4.00
C ASP A 495 -26.19 -16.17 -4.86
N GLN A 496 -26.69 -14.98 -5.23
CA GLN A 496 -27.86 -14.82 -6.08
C GLN A 496 -27.49 -14.59 -7.55
N VAL A 497 -26.20 -14.42 -7.89
CA VAL A 497 -25.81 -14.05 -9.25
C VAL A 497 -26.05 -15.22 -10.20
N HIS A 498 -26.89 -15.00 -11.22
CA HIS A 498 -27.09 -15.98 -12.28
C HIS A 498 -25.77 -16.26 -13.02
N PRO A 499 -25.43 -17.53 -13.37
CA PRO A 499 -24.17 -17.88 -14.04
C PRO A 499 -23.89 -17.10 -15.33
N ASP A 500 -24.93 -16.76 -16.10
CA ASP A 500 -24.76 -15.95 -17.32
C ASP A 500 -24.31 -14.51 -17.03
N ASN A 501 -24.76 -13.94 -15.91
CA ASN A 501 -24.38 -12.58 -15.49
C ASN A 501 -22.94 -12.58 -14.95
N ALA A 502 -22.54 -13.65 -14.25
CA ALA A 502 -21.15 -13.86 -13.86
C ALA A 502 -20.23 -13.97 -15.09
N ARG A 503 -20.62 -14.78 -16.08
CA ARG A 503 -19.89 -14.89 -17.37
C ARG A 503 -19.83 -13.57 -18.12
N LEU A 504 -20.90 -12.77 -18.09
CA LEU A 504 -20.92 -11.45 -18.70
C LEU A 504 -19.89 -10.51 -18.07
N ALA A 505 -19.81 -10.47 -16.74
CA ALA A 505 -18.83 -9.66 -16.03
C ALA A 505 -17.39 -10.12 -16.29
N ILE A 506 -17.14 -11.44 -16.32
CA ILE A 506 -15.82 -12.00 -16.64
C ILE A 506 -15.40 -11.58 -18.05
N ARG A 507 -16.27 -11.75 -19.05
CA ARG A 507 -16.03 -11.32 -20.44
C ARG A 507 -15.75 -9.81 -20.53
N ALA A 508 -16.42 -8.99 -19.73
CA ALA A 508 -16.19 -7.53 -19.70
C ALA A 508 -14.80 -7.17 -19.19
N ALA A 509 -14.31 -7.84 -18.14
CA ALA A 509 -12.96 -7.67 -17.64
C ALA A 509 -11.91 -8.16 -18.68
N GLU A 510 -12.16 -9.32 -19.30
CA GLU A 510 -11.31 -9.91 -20.34
C GLU A 510 -11.20 -9.02 -21.59
N ALA A 511 -12.31 -8.45 -22.05
CA ALA A 511 -12.35 -7.57 -23.22
C ALA A 511 -11.44 -6.32 -23.06
N LEU A 512 -11.25 -5.86 -21.82
CA LEU A 512 -10.34 -4.75 -21.51
C LEU A 512 -8.95 -5.20 -21.03
N GLY A 513 -8.70 -6.51 -20.96
CA GLY A 513 -7.43 -7.08 -20.50
C GLY A 513 -7.11 -6.78 -19.03
N LEU A 514 -8.14 -6.68 -18.18
CA LEU A 514 -7.99 -6.42 -16.75
C LEU A 514 -7.95 -7.72 -15.95
N ASP A 515 -6.95 -7.88 -15.10
CA ASP A 515 -6.81 -9.01 -14.17
C ASP A 515 -7.62 -8.82 -12.88
N LEU A 516 -7.88 -7.57 -12.48
CA LEU A 516 -8.80 -7.20 -11.41
C LEU A 516 -9.70 -6.07 -11.92
N ALA A 517 -11.02 -6.26 -11.83
CA ALA A 517 -11.98 -5.28 -12.30
C ALA A 517 -13.24 -5.25 -11.43
N GLY A 518 -13.83 -4.06 -11.30
CA GLY A 518 -15.21 -3.90 -10.83
C GLY A 518 -16.11 -3.57 -12.01
N VAL A 519 -17.02 -4.47 -12.36
CA VAL A 519 -17.97 -4.31 -13.46
C VAL A 519 -19.29 -3.78 -12.92
N ASP A 520 -19.72 -2.65 -13.45
CA ASP A 520 -20.98 -2.00 -13.13
C ASP A 520 -22.06 -2.48 -14.10
N LEU A 521 -23.03 -3.22 -13.58
CA LEU A 521 -24.09 -3.85 -14.36
C LEU A 521 -25.46 -3.30 -13.94
N LEU A 522 -26.21 -2.80 -14.92
CA LEU A 522 -27.64 -2.53 -14.78
C LEU A 522 -28.43 -3.73 -15.31
N ILE A 523 -29.23 -4.35 -14.45
CA ILE A 523 -30.12 -5.47 -14.79
C ILE A 523 -31.36 -5.42 -13.87
N PRO A 524 -32.57 -5.77 -14.34
CA PRO A 524 -33.76 -5.77 -13.49
C PRO A 524 -33.65 -6.72 -12.28
N ASP A 525 -33.07 -7.89 -12.49
CA ASP A 525 -32.86 -8.91 -11.47
C ASP A 525 -31.59 -9.71 -11.75
N ILE A 526 -30.62 -9.66 -10.82
CA ILE A 526 -29.33 -10.35 -10.95
C ILE A 526 -29.47 -11.89 -10.88
N ALA A 527 -30.57 -12.40 -10.35
CA ALA A 527 -30.86 -13.83 -10.26
C ALA A 527 -31.38 -14.44 -11.56
N ARG A 528 -31.74 -13.60 -12.55
CA ARG A 528 -32.19 -14.04 -13.86
C ARG A 528 -31.12 -13.79 -14.92
N SER A 529 -31.11 -14.61 -15.97
CA SER A 529 -30.17 -14.43 -17.08
C SER A 529 -30.40 -13.10 -17.81
N TRP A 530 -29.32 -12.37 -18.09
CA TRP A 530 -29.36 -11.17 -18.93
C TRP A 530 -29.89 -11.45 -20.35
N HIS A 531 -29.89 -12.71 -20.80
CA HIS A 531 -30.50 -13.11 -22.07
C HIS A 531 -32.03 -12.94 -22.09
N GLU A 532 -32.69 -12.99 -20.94
CA GLU A 532 -34.16 -12.93 -20.84
C GLU A 532 -34.69 -11.53 -20.51
N GLY A 533 -33.95 -10.77 -19.68
CA GLY A 533 -34.37 -9.47 -19.15
C GLY A 533 -33.61 -8.27 -19.71
N GLY A 534 -32.59 -8.50 -20.53
CA GLY A 534 -31.62 -7.48 -20.93
C GLY A 534 -30.71 -7.07 -19.77
N ALA A 535 -29.54 -6.52 -20.10
CA ALA A 535 -28.65 -5.88 -19.14
C ALA A 535 -27.77 -4.86 -19.87
N ALA A 536 -27.11 -3.97 -19.14
CA ALA A 536 -26.08 -3.11 -19.70
C ALA A 536 -24.89 -2.98 -18.75
N VAL A 537 -23.69 -3.17 -19.28
CA VAL A 537 -22.44 -2.84 -18.59
C VAL A 537 -22.20 -1.34 -18.75
N CYS A 538 -22.33 -0.59 -17.66
CA CYS A 538 -22.20 0.86 -17.67
C CYS A 538 -20.74 1.32 -17.60
N GLU A 539 -19.93 0.59 -16.84
CA GLU A 539 -18.53 0.91 -16.60
C GLU A 539 -17.77 -0.35 -16.17
N VAL A 540 -16.49 -0.43 -16.53
CA VAL A 540 -15.57 -1.44 -16.00
C VAL A 540 -14.38 -0.72 -15.38
N ASN A 541 -14.32 -0.76 -14.06
CA ASN A 541 -13.33 -0.07 -13.26
C ASN A 541 -12.10 -0.95 -13.05
N GLY A 542 -10.94 -0.53 -13.56
CA GLY A 542 -9.67 -1.24 -13.35
C GLY A 542 -9.03 -1.03 -11.97
N GLN A 543 -9.46 0.02 -11.24
CA GLN A 543 -9.08 0.23 -9.84
C GLN A 543 -10.34 0.26 -8.96
N PRO A 544 -11.08 -0.86 -8.84
CA PRO A 544 -12.27 -0.87 -8.02
C PRO A 544 -11.93 -0.56 -6.57
N THR A 545 -12.75 0.25 -5.93
CA THR A 545 -12.73 0.38 -4.47
C THR A 545 -13.43 -0.84 -3.90
N LEU A 546 -12.66 -1.75 -3.28
CA LEU A 546 -13.23 -2.99 -2.74
C LEU A 546 -14.07 -2.70 -1.49
N GLY A 547 -13.68 -1.69 -0.71
CA GLY A 547 -14.38 -1.26 0.51
C GLY A 547 -14.21 -2.23 1.68
N GLN A 548 -14.75 -1.87 2.85
CA GLN A 548 -14.70 -2.71 4.07
C GLN A 548 -16.06 -3.27 4.52
N ILE A 549 -17.16 -2.76 3.96
CA ILE A 549 -18.50 -3.09 4.49
C ILE A 549 -18.86 -4.54 4.17
N THR A 550 -18.67 -4.95 2.91
CA THR A 550 -19.07 -6.27 2.42
C THR A 550 -17.91 -7.05 1.82
N SER A 551 -16.88 -6.38 1.29
CA SER A 551 -15.80 -7.00 0.52
C SER A 551 -14.46 -7.06 1.26
N ALA A 552 -14.44 -6.94 2.59
CA ALA A 552 -13.19 -6.99 3.37
C ALA A 552 -12.40 -8.30 3.18
N HIS A 553 -13.10 -9.40 2.92
CA HIS A 553 -12.50 -10.71 2.63
C HIS A 553 -11.76 -10.76 1.28
N LEU A 554 -11.97 -9.78 0.38
CA LEU A 554 -11.27 -9.73 -0.90
C LEU A 554 -9.78 -9.38 -0.76
N TYR A 555 -9.40 -8.58 0.24
CA TYR A 555 -7.97 -8.25 0.44
C TYR A 555 -7.11 -9.50 0.70
N PRO A 556 -7.46 -10.41 1.64
CA PRO A 556 -6.68 -11.63 1.85
C PRO A 556 -6.80 -12.60 0.67
N LEU A 557 -7.95 -12.68 0.01
CA LEU A 557 -8.12 -13.50 -1.20
C LEU A 557 -7.17 -13.05 -2.33
N ILE A 558 -7.14 -11.75 -2.62
CA ILE A 558 -6.30 -11.18 -3.68
C ILE A 558 -4.82 -11.35 -3.33
N LEU A 559 -4.40 -10.99 -2.12
CA LEU A 559 -3.00 -11.15 -1.72
C LEU A 559 -2.57 -12.62 -1.70
N GLY A 560 -3.41 -13.53 -1.20
CA GLY A 560 -3.11 -14.96 -1.13
C GLY A 560 -2.94 -15.62 -2.51
N ARG A 561 -3.60 -15.09 -3.55
CA ARG A 561 -3.41 -15.54 -4.94
C ARG A 561 -2.23 -14.87 -5.63
N LEU A 562 -1.93 -13.60 -5.32
CA LEU A 562 -0.82 -12.86 -5.95
C LEU A 562 0.54 -13.25 -5.36
N VAL A 563 0.62 -13.37 -4.04
CA VAL A 563 1.86 -13.55 -3.29
C VAL A 563 2.00 -15.02 -2.87
N ARG A 564 3.11 -15.64 -3.26
CA ARG A 564 3.41 -17.04 -2.88
C ARG A 564 3.77 -17.12 -1.39
N GLY A 565 3.06 -17.96 -0.64
CA GLY A 565 3.34 -18.22 0.77
C GLY A 565 3.21 -16.95 1.63
N ASN A 566 4.16 -16.73 2.53
CA ASN A 566 4.27 -15.48 3.29
C ASN A 566 5.03 -14.37 2.52
N GLY A 567 5.29 -14.55 1.22
CA GLY A 567 5.99 -13.58 0.38
C GLY A 567 7.48 -13.37 0.67
N ARG A 568 8.04 -13.94 1.75
CA ARG A 568 9.48 -13.88 2.06
C ARG A 568 10.24 -14.86 1.20
N ILE A 569 11.42 -14.46 0.72
CA ILE A 569 12.41 -15.42 0.19
C ILE A 569 13.26 -15.95 1.35
N PRO A 570 13.85 -17.16 1.26
CA PRO A 570 14.85 -17.61 2.22
C PRO A 570 15.96 -16.58 2.39
N THR A 571 16.19 -16.12 3.61
CA THR A 571 17.23 -15.13 3.90
C THR A 571 18.13 -15.55 5.05
N ALA A 572 19.43 -15.33 4.89
CA ALA A 572 20.42 -15.55 5.92
C ALA A 572 21.28 -14.31 6.18
N LEU A 573 21.60 -14.09 7.46
CA LEU A 573 22.68 -13.19 7.89
C LEU A 573 23.91 -14.03 8.20
N VAL A 574 25.07 -13.64 7.68
CA VAL A 574 26.36 -14.28 7.97
C VAL A 574 27.25 -13.25 8.64
N ILE A 575 27.55 -13.44 9.92
CA ILE A 575 28.30 -12.47 10.73
C ILE A 575 29.72 -12.97 10.97
N GLY A 576 30.69 -12.08 10.80
CA GLY A 576 32.09 -12.37 11.15
C GLY A 576 32.80 -13.34 10.20
N ALA A 577 32.32 -13.46 8.96
CA ALA A 577 33.04 -14.22 7.93
C ALA A 577 34.28 -13.41 7.50
N GLY A 578 35.44 -13.77 8.05
CA GLY A 578 36.70 -13.05 7.82
C GLY A 578 37.17 -13.03 6.36
N GLU A 579 38.24 -12.28 6.10
CA GLU A 579 38.85 -12.23 4.77
C GLU A 579 39.35 -13.61 4.33
N GLY A 580 38.90 -14.05 3.14
CA GLY A 580 39.25 -15.36 2.59
C GLY A 580 38.26 -16.50 2.92
N SER A 581 37.25 -16.25 3.77
CA SER A 581 36.21 -17.26 4.06
C SER A 581 35.45 -17.65 2.78
N GLY A 582 35.34 -18.96 2.55
CA GLY A 582 34.59 -19.54 1.41
C GLY A 582 33.10 -19.73 1.71
N LEU A 583 32.67 -19.44 2.95
CA LEU A 583 31.36 -19.80 3.48
C LEU A 583 30.19 -19.27 2.64
N LEU A 584 30.17 -17.97 2.34
CA LEU A 584 29.09 -17.34 1.58
C LEU A 584 28.94 -17.96 0.18
N ALA A 585 30.07 -18.19 -0.50
CA ALA A 585 30.11 -18.83 -1.82
C ALA A 585 29.70 -20.31 -1.73
N GLY A 586 30.12 -21.01 -0.68
CA GLY A 586 29.78 -22.41 -0.42
C GLY A 586 28.29 -22.64 -0.18
N ILE A 587 27.62 -21.72 0.55
CA ILE A 587 26.16 -21.74 0.73
C ILE A 587 25.48 -21.43 -0.60
N ALA A 588 25.91 -20.36 -1.28
CA ALA A 588 25.31 -19.94 -2.55
C ALA A 588 25.40 -21.03 -3.64
N ALA A 589 26.53 -21.71 -3.75
CA ALA A 589 26.73 -22.79 -4.71
C ALA A 589 25.77 -23.98 -4.47
N ARG A 590 25.54 -24.35 -3.21
CA ARG A 590 24.62 -25.44 -2.83
C ARG A 590 23.16 -25.08 -3.12
N LEU A 591 22.75 -23.86 -2.78
CA LEU A 591 21.41 -23.35 -3.11
C LEU A 591 21.22 -23.23 -4.64
N GLY A 592 22.26 -22.81 -5.36
CA GLY A 592 22.26 -22.76 -6.83
C GLY A 592 22.15 -24.15 -7.47
N ALA A 593 22.83 -25.16 -6.91
CA ALA A 593 22.70 -26.55 -7.35
C ALA A 593 21.27 -27.11 -7.14
N ALA A 594 20.54 -26.58 -6.15
CA ALA A 594 19.11 -26.86 -5.95
C ALA A 594 18.18 -26.00 -6.83
N GLY A 595 18.73 -25.17 -7.73
CA GLY A 595 17.97 -24.39 -8.71
C GLY A 595 17.55 -22.99 -8.26
N LEU A 596 17.99 -22.51 -7.09
CA LEU A 596 17.67 -21.17 -6.62
C LEU A 596 18.63 -20.11 -7.19
N ARG A 597 18.09 -18.97 -7.63
CA ARG A 597 18.90 -17.80 -8.01
C ARG A 597 19.29 -17.02 -6.77
N VAL A 598 20.49 -17.29 -6.26
CA VAL A 598 20.97 -16.69 -5.01
C VAL A 598 21.47 -15.26 -5.26
N GLY A 599 21.14 -14.36 -4.33
CA GLY A 599 21.78 -13.06 -4.20
C GLY A 599 22.72 -13.04 -2.99
N CYS A 600 23.89 -12.45 -3.14
CA CYS A 600 24.87 -12.35 -2.07
C CYS A 600 25.35 -10.90 -1.89
N VAL A 601 25.37 -10.44 -0.65
CA VAL A 601 26.09 -9.24 -0.23
C VAL A 601 27.35 -9.69 0.49
N GLY A 602 28.50 -9.25 -0.01
CA GLY A 602 29.80 -9.48 0.63
C GLY A 602 30.75 -8.31 0.38
N ARG A 603 32.00 -8.46 0.81
CA ARG A 603 33.03 -7.42 0.73
C ARG A 603 33.29 -6.89 -0.69
N GLN A 604 33.18 -7.78 -1.68
CA GLN A 604 33.43 -7.46 -3.10
C GLN A 604 32.24 -6.76 -3.78
N GLY A 605 31.10 -6.66 -3.07
CA GLY A 605 29.89 -6.02 -3.53
C GLY A 605 28.68 -6.93 -3.51
N VAL A 606 27.76 -6.68 -4.43
CA VAL A 606 26.45 -7.35 -4.46
C VAL A 606 26.33 -8.13 -5.75
N THR A 607 25.96 -9.39 -5.62
CA THR A 607 25.62 -10.28 -6.73
C THR A 607 24.15 -10.68 -6.63
N ALA A 608 23.47 -10.82 -7.76
CA ALA A 608 22.10 -11.29 -7.85
C ALA A 608 21.94 -12.13 -9.11
N ALA A 609 21.38 -13.34 -8.98
CA ALA A 609 21.12 -14.24 -10.10
C ALA A 609 22.37 -14.52 -10.97
N GLY A 610 23.54 -14.65 -10.34
CA GLY A 610 24.82 -14.91 -11.02
C GLY A 610 25.52 -13.69 -11.62
N GLU A 611 24.92 -12.49 -11.52
CA GLU A 611 25.50 -11.25 -12.03
C GLU A 611 25.93 -10.32 -10.90
N ARG A 612 27.04 -9.60 -11.08
CA ARG A 612 27.45 -8.52 -10.16
C ARG A 612 26.64 -7.27 -10.45
N ILE A 613 25.75 -6.89 -9.53
CA ILE A 613 24.88 -5.72 -9.67
C ILE A 613 25.44 -4.45 -8.98
N ALA A 614 26.39 -4.62 -8.07
CA ALA A 614 27.16 -3.52 -7.48
C ALA A 614 28.59 -3.95 -7.16
N ALA A 615 29.56 -3.07 -7.40
CA ALA A 615 30.98 -3.31 -7.11
C ALA A 615 31.45 -2.51 -5.88
N GLY A 616 32.41 -3.07 -5.15
CA GLY A 616 32.99 -2.46 -3.95
C GLY A 616 32.16 -2.74 -2.68
N PRO A 617 32.63 -2.31 -1.49
CA PRO A 617 31.93 -2.55 -0.24
C PRO A 617 30.60 -1.81 -0.24
N VAL A 618 29.51 -2.57 -0.29
CA VAL A 618 28.15 -2.09 -0.11
C VAL A 618 27.71 -2.56 1.27
N GLY A 619 27.39 -1.63 2.16
CA GLY A 619 26.95 -1.98 3.52
C GLY A 619 25.74 -2.92 3.51
N SER A 620 25.68 -3.81 4.51
CA SER A 620 24.73 -4.93 4.59
C SER A 620 23.27 -4.51 4.39
N PHE A 621 22.88 -3.36 4.95
CA PHE A 621 21.55 -2.78 4.72
C PHE A 621 21.33 -2.44 3.24
N ALA A 622 22.18 -1.61 2.63
CA ALA A 622 22.00 -1.17 1.25
C ALA A 622 22.03 -2.36 0.27
N GLY A 623 22.96 -3.29 0.45
CA GLY A 623 23.09 -4.49 -0.37
C GLY A 623 21.89 -5.42 -0.20
N GLY A 624 21.49 -5.71 1.05
CA GLY A 624 20.33 -6.58 1.30
C GLY A 624 19.05 -5.96 0.76
N ARG A 625 18.90 -4.63 0.84
CA ARG A 625 17.79 -3.89 0.22
C ARG A 625 17.74 -4.06 -1.30
N MET A 626 18.88 -4.19 -1.97
CA MET A 626 18.94 -4.49 -3.41
C MET A 626 18.42 -5.90 -3.67
N LEU A 627 18.88 -6.90 -2.90
CA LEU A 627 18.49 -8.30 -3.09
C LEU A 627 16.99 -8.52 -2.89
N VAL A 628 16.40 -8.05 -1.78
CA VAL A 628 14.95 -8.21 -1.52
C VAL A 628 14.07 -7.38 -2.46
N ALA A 629 14.65 -6.45 -3.21
CA ALA A 629 13.96 -5.70 -4.27
C ALA A 629 14.09 -6.36 -5.65
N HIS A 630 15.01 -7.30 -5.83
CA HIS A 630 15.35 -7.87 -7.12
C HIS A 630 14.50 -9.12 -7.40
N ARG A 631 13.59 -9.04 -8.39
CA ARG A 631 12.68 -10.13 -8.76
C ARG A 631 13.37 -11.40 -9.29
N GLY A 632 14.66 -11.30 -9.61
CA GLY A 632 15.48 -12.44 -10.01
C GLY A 632 16.11 -13.20 -8.85
N VAL A 633 15.91 -12.80 -7.59
CA VAL A 633 16.54 -13.43 -6.42
C VAL A 633 15.54 -14.33 -5.71
N ASP A 634 15.84 -15.62 -5.62
CA ASP A 634 15.03 -16.62 -4.92
C ASP A 634 15.48 -16.84 -3.47
N ALA A 635 16.73 -16.53 -3.13
CA ALA A 635 17.28 -16.57 -1.77
C ALA A 635 18.36 -15.49 -1.60
N ALA A 636 18.46 -14.88 -0.41
CA ALA A 636 19.43 -13.81 -0.15
C ALA A 636 20.36 -14.13 1.02
N LEU A 637 21.66 -14.00 0.79
CA LEU A 637 22.70 -14.13 1.80
C LEU A 637 23.33 -12.75 2.03
N VAL A 638 23.37 -12.27 3.27
CA VAL A 638 23.89 -10.95 3.61
C VAL A 638 25.02 -11.10 4.63
N ALA A 639 26.25 -10.84 4.20
CA ALA A 639 27.39 -10.77 5.10
C ALA A 639 27.33 -9.50 5.96
N VAL A 640 27.77 -9.61 7.21
CA VAL A 640 27.88 -8.52 8.19
C VAL A 640 29.27 -8.59 8.80
N ASP A 641 30.15 -7.71 8.31
CA ASP A 641 31.56 -7.68 8.71
C ASP A 641 31.89 -6.45 9.57
N ASP A 642 30.93 -5.52 9.73
CA ASP A 642 31.08 -4.26 10.45
C ASP A 642 29.84 -3.90 11.29
N ALA A 643 29.98 -2.89 12.14
CA ALA A 643 28.91 -2.41 13.01
C ALA A 643 27.87 -1.50 12.33
N GLY A 644 27.87 -1.35 11.00
CA GLY A 644 27.01 -0.41 10.26
C GLY A 644 25.50 -0.71 10.35
N LEU A 645 25.12 -1.95 10.71
CA LEU A 645 23.73 -2.30 11.02
C LEU A 645 23.20 -1.60 12.28
N LEU A 646 24.05 -1.14 13.20
CA LEU A 646 23.60 -0.37 14.36
C LEU A 646 23.00 0.99 13.96
N ASP A 647 23.53 1.60 12.89
CA ASP A 647 23.03 2.87 12.35
C ASP A 647 21.87 2.66 11.37
N THR A 648 21.88 1.55 10.63
CA THR A 648 20.97 1.36 9.49
C THR A 648 19.80 0.41 9.78
N GLY A 649 19.95 -0.53 10.71
CA GLY A 649 19.05 -1.66 10.89
C GLY A 649 19.12 -2.69 9.76
N LEU A 650 18.34 -3.75 9.89
CA LEU A 650 18.24 -4.85 8.92
C LEU A 650 17.54 -4.44 7.62
N PRO A 651 17.93 -5.05 6.48
CA PRO A 651 17.27 -4.83 5.20
C PRO A 651 15.86 -5.47 5.09
N PHE A 652 15.57 -6.47 5.93
CA PHE A 652 14.33 -7.24 5.99
C PHE A 652 13.79 -7.30 7.44
N ALA A 653 12.48 -7.45 7.58
CA ALA A 653 11.81 -7.48 8.89
C ALA A 653 12.08 -8.78 9.65
N ARG A 654 12.13 -9.90 8.94
CA ARG A 654 12.37 -11.25 9.46
C ARG A 654 13.26 -12.02 8.50
N TYR A 655 14.06 -12.95 9.03
CA TYR A 655 14.93 -13.84 8.25
C TYR A 655 14.98 -15.24 8.83
N ASP A 656 15.51 -16.21 8.08
CA ASP A 656 15.35 -17.63 8.41
C ASP A 656 16.58 -18.26 9.07
N LEU A 657 17.76 -17.66 8.88
CA LEU A 657 19.01 -18.22 9.38
C LEU A 657 19.99 -17.14 9.83
N LEU A 658 20.50 -17.26 11.04
CA LEU A 658 21.65 -16.50 11.53
C LEU A 658 22.88 -17.41 11.55
N VAL A 659 23.96 -17.00 10.89
CA VAL A 659 25.22 -17.73 10.87
C VAL A 659 26.31 -16.90 11.54
N LEU A 660 26.95 -17.45 12.57
CA LEU A 660 28.11 -16.86 13.24
C LEU A 660 29.38 -17.58 12.75
N ALA A 661 30.11 -16.92 11.85
CA ALA A 661 31.33 -17.47 11.26
C ALA A 661 32.60 -17.06 12.04
N GLY A 662 32.52 -16.04 12.90
CA GLY A 662 33.62 -15.57 13.73
C GLY A 662 33.14 -14.83 14.97
N ALA A 663 34.05 -14.61 15.92
CA ALA A 663 33.76 -14.01 17.24
C ALA A 663 33.87 -12.47 17.27
N GLU A 664 34.19 -11.83 16.14
CA GLU A 664 34.45 -10.39 16.05
C GLU A 664 33.85 -9.77 14.78
N ILE A 665 33.53 -8.47 14.85
CA ILE A 665 33.21 -7.64 13.69
C ILE A 665 34.04 -6.35 13.72
N ALA A 666 34.35 -5.81 12.54
CA ALA A 666 35.18 -4.62 12.43
C ALA A 666 34.51 -3.40 13.08
N ALA A 667 35.28 -2.69 13.92
CA ALA A 667 34.91 -1.38 14.42
C ALA A 667 35.11 -0.32 13.33
N ALA A 668 34.21 0.67 13.26
CA ALA A 668 34.45 1.83 12.42
C ALA A 668 35.56 2.71 13.02
N GLU A 669 36.32 3.43 12.18
CA GLU A 669 37.36 4.36 12.64
C GLU A 669 36.80 5.35 13.66
N GLY A 670 37.35 5.33 14.89
CA GLY A 670 36.94 6.22 15.99
C GLY A 670 35.86 5.67 16.94
N GLN A 671 35.39 4.42 16.78
CA GLN A 671 34.55 3.77 17.79
C GLN A 671 35.39 3.28 18.98
N ALA A 672 34.98 3.66 20.20
CA ALA A 672 35.66 3.27 21.44
C ALA A 672 35.28 1.87 21.95
N ALA A 673 34.33 1.19 21.31
CA ALA A 673 33.86 -0.13 21.72
C ALA A 673 34.74 -1.24 21.11
N THR A 674 34.97 -2.32 21.87
CA THR A 674 35.74 -3.47 21.39
C THR A 674 34.95 -4.24 20.31
N PRO A 675 35.61 -4.95 19.38
CA PRO A 675 34.94 -5.78 18.36
C PRO A 675 33.90 -6.76 18.93
N GLU A 676 34.16 -7.36 20.10
CA GLU A 676 33.24 -8.29 20.76
C GLU A 676 32.02 -7.56 21.35
N THR A 677 32.23 -6.35 21.87
CA THR A 677 31.13 -5.50 22.38
C THR A 677 30.20 -5.10 21.23
N LEU A 678 30.77 -4.74 20.07
CA LEU A 678 30.01 -4.42 18.88
C LEU A 678 29.23 -5.63 18.36
N LEU A 679 29.85 -6.82 18.35
CA LEU A 679 29.17 -8.06 17.98
C LEU A 679 27.94 -8.31 18.86
N ARG A 680 28.08 -8.18 20.19
CA ARG A 680 26.95 -8.35 21.12
C ARG A 680 25.81 -7.36 20.83
N GLU A 681 26.12 -6.11 20.54
CA GLU A 681 25.11 -5.11 20.19
C GLU A 681 24.43 -5.40 18.86
N VAL A 682 25.18 -5.83 17.83
CA VAL A 682 24.62 -6.26 16.56
C VAL A 682 23.71 -7.47 16.77
N LEU A 683 24.13 -8.45 17.56
CA LEU A 683 23.30 -9.63 17.87
C LEU A 683 22.01 -9.24 18.60
N ARG A 684 22.08 -8.30 19.55
CA ARG A 684 20.89 -7.77 20.24
C ARG A 684 19.91 -7.12 19.26
N LEU A 685 20.41 -6.46 18.22
CA LEU A 685 19.61 -5.86 17.15
C LEU A 685 18.98 -6.91 16.23
N VAL A 686 19.75 -7.92 15.79
CA VAL A 686 19.35 -8.83 14.70
C VAL A 686 18.73 -10.15 15.16
N HIS A 687 19.14 -10.70 16.30
CA HIS A 687 18.66 -12.00 16.78
C HIS A 687 17.14 -12.05 16.95
N PRO A 688 16.46 -11.03 17.52
CA PRO A 688 15.00 -11.06 17.67
C PRO A 688 14.22 -11.15 16.36
N ALA A 689 14.85 -10.87 15.21
CA ALA A 689 14.26 -10.97 13.88
C ALA A 689 14.49 -12.32 13.17
N CYS A 690 15.28 -13.23 13.75
CA CYS A 690 15.46 -14.59 13.22
C CYS A 690 14.23 -15.46 13.54
N ASP A 691 13.64 -16.07 12.51
CA ASP A 691 12.51 -17.03 12.61
C ASP A 691 12.97 -18.50 12.64
N GLY A 692 14.26 -18.77 12.41
CA GLY A 692 14.79 -20.13 12.28
C GLY A 692 16.12 -20.33 13.01
N GLU A 693 17.01 -21.11 12.41
CA GLU A 693 18.24 -21.62 13.03
C GLU A 693 19.24 -20.51 13.34
N VAL A 694 20.02 -20.72 14.39
CA VAL A 694 21.27 -19.97 14.64
C VAL A 694 22.41 -20.98 14.56
N LEU A 695 23.24 -20.91 13.54
CA LEU A 695 24.40 -21.80 13.39
C LEU A 695 25.67 -21.04 13.74
N ALA A 696 26.58 -21.67 14.46
CA ALA A 696 27.87 -21.09 14.79
C ALA A 696 29.01 -22.03 14.38
N LEU A 697 30.07 -21.47 13.81
CA LEU A 697 31.33 -22.18 13.72
C LEU A 697 31.87 -22.40 15.13
N ALA A 698 32.48 -23.56 15.39
CA ALA A 698 33.06 -23.87 16.69
C ALA A 698 33.96 -22.73 17.19
N GLY A 699 33.70 -22.23 18.41
CA GLY A 699 34.42 -21.10 18.99
C GLY A 699 33.88 -19.71 18.64
N ALA A 700 33.09 -19.54 17.57
CA ALA A 700 32.54 -18.24 17.17
C ALA A 700 31.47 -17.70 18.13
N ALA A 701 30.89 -18.56 18.97
CA ALA A 701 29.87 -18.17 19.95
C ALA A 701 30.41 -17.96 21.37
N GLN A 702 31.73 -18.12 21.59
CA GLN A 702 32.32 -17.98 22.91
C GLN A 702 32.11 -16.57 23.50
N GLY A 703 31.62 -16.48 24.73
CA GLY A 703 31.42 -15.21 25.43
C GLY A 703 30.21 -14.38 24.96
N LEU A 704 29.34 -14.95 24.13
CA LEU A 704 28.03 -14.38 23.81
C LEU A 704 27.02 -14.72 24.93
N PRO A 705 26.16 -13.76 25.33
CA PRO A 705 25.10 -14.06 26.29
C PRO A 705 24.13 -15.09 25.70
N PRO A 706 23.60 -16.02 26.51
CA PRO A 706 22.53 -16.91 26.06
C PRO A 706 21.32 -16.05 25.61
N PRO A 707 20.60 -16.46 24.56
CA PRO A 707 19.50 -15.67 24.02
C PRO A 707 18.46 -15.37 25.10
N ALA A 708 18.03 -14.10 25.20
CA ALA A 708 17.17 -13.59 26.27
C ALA A 708 15.72 -14.14 26.26
N SER A 709 15.35 -14.98 25.30
CA SER A 709 14.03 -15.63 25.24
C SER A 709 14.16 -17.12 24.90
N ALA A 710 13.72 -17.98 25.83
CA ALA A 710 13.82 -19.44 25.76
C ALA A 710 12.86 -20.14 24.76
N SER A 711 12.27 -19.44 23.79
CA SER A 711 11.45 -20.08 22.74
C SER A 711 12.27 -20.72 21.62
N SER A 712 13.60 -20.62 21.68
CA SER A 712 14.50 -21.21 20.70
C SER A 712 15.81 -21.69 21.34
N PRO A 713 15.97 -22.99 21.63
CA PRO A 713 17.28 -23.61 21.84
C PRO A 713 17.90 -23.99 20.47
N TRP A 714 18.58 -23.05 19.80
CA TRP A 714 18.95 -23.26 18.37
C TRP A 714 20.41 -23.07 18.01
N LEU A 715 21.30 -22.67 18.93
CA LEU A 715 22.71 -22.49 18.60
C LEU A 715 23.41 -23.85 18.40
N ALA A 716 23.54 -24.30 17.15
CA ALA A 716 24.31 -25.50 16.83
C ALA A 716 25.75 -25.11 16.48
N GLU A 717 26.71 -25.60 17.28
CA GLU A 717 28.12 -25.50 16.94
C GLU A 717 28.49 -26.52 15.87
N VAL A 718 29.15 -26.06 14.82
CA VAL A 718 29.54 -26.84 13.65
C VAL A 718 31.07 -26.83 13.56
N PRO A 719 31.74 -27.97 13.33
CA PRO A 719 33.18 -28.08 13.47
C PRO A 719 33.97 -27.30 12.41
N ASP A 720 33.45 -27.18 11.18
CA ASP A 720 34.14 -26.51 10.07
C ASP A 720 33.20 -25.74 9.13
N GLU A 721 33.78 -24.85 8.30
CA GLU A 721 33.02 -24.00 7.37
C GLU A 721 32.27 -24.79 6.29
N SER A 722 32.76 -25.97 5.87
CA SER A 722 32.14 -26.75 4.80
C SER A 722 30.85 -27.42 5.30
N GLU A 723 30.89 -28.00 6.50
CA GLU A 723 29.70 -28.53 7.16
C GLU A 723 28.72 -27.40 7.50
N LEU A 724 29.23 -26.24 7.96
CA LEU A 724 28.41 -25.07 8.25
C LEU A 724 27.68 -24.58 6.99
N ALA A 725 28.36 -24.53 5.85
CA ALA A 725 27.77 -24.18 4.56
C ALA A 725 26.68 -25.19 4.14
N ALA A 726 26.90 -26.49 4.38
CA ALA A 726 25.95 -27.54 4.05
C ALA A 726 24.67 -27.44 4.90
N ARG A 727 24.81 -27.28 6.22
CA ARG A 727 23.68 -27.11 7.15
C ARG A 727 22.91 -25.83 6.87
N ALA A 728 23.61 -24.72 6.65
CA ALA A 728 23.00 -23.44 6.29
C ALA A 728 22.17 -23.54 5.00
N ALA A 729 22.70 -24.20 3.95
CA ALA A 729 21.97 -24.41 2.72
C ALA A 729 20.73 -25.29 2.93
N ALA A 730 20.83 -26.36 3.72
CA ALA A 730 19.70 -27.22 4.05
C ALA A 730 18.58 -26.47 4.79
N ALA A 731 18.93 -25.66 5.79
CA ALA A 731 17.98 -24.84 6.54
C ALA A 731 17.24 -23.83 5.63
N LEU A 732 17.96 -23.19 4.70
CA LEU A 732 17.37 -22.25 3.74
C LEU A 732 16.47 -22.93 2.70
N LEU A 733 16.82 -24.14 2.24
CA LEU A 733 15.94 -24.94 1.37
C LEU A 733 14.66 -25.35 2.09
N ALA A 734 14.75 -25.76 3.36
CA ALA A 734 13.58 -26.03 4.18
C ALA A 734 12.70 -24.77 4.33
N ALA A 735 13.31 -23.59 4.50
CA ALA A 735 12.60 -22.32 4.55
C ALA A 735 11.88 -21.97 3.22
N ASP A 736 12.43 -22.36 2.06
CA ASP A 736 11.79 -22.11 0.75
C ASP A 736 10.42 -22.81 0.63
N HIS A 737 10.30 -23.98 1.27
CA HIS A 737 9.13 -24.86 1.21
C HIS A 737 8.09 -24.60 2.31
N ARG A 738 8.23 -23.58 3.17
CA ARG A 738 7.24 -23.31 4.23
C ARG A 738 5.83 -23.14 3.63
N PRO A 739 4.81 -23.88 4.12
CA PRO A 739 3.43 -23.63 3.72
C PRO A 739 3.03 -22.19 4.10
N SER A 740 2.09 -21.59 3.39
CA SER A 740 1.53 -20.31 3.85
C SER A 740 0.97 -20.52 5.26
N ALA A 741 1.24 -19.61 6.19
CA ALA A 741 0.49 -19.57 7.45
C ALA A 741 -1.00 -19.51 7.06
N ARG A 742 -1.75 -20.55 7.42
CA ARG A 742 -3.19 -20.64 7.15
C ARG A 742 -3.95 -19.69 8.07
#